data_AF-A0A421CT75-F1
#
_entry.id   AF-A0A421CT75-F1
#
_cell.length_a   1.000
_cell.length_b   1.000
_cell.length_c   1.000
_cell.angle_alpha   90.00
_cell.angle_beta   90.00
_cell.angle_gamma   90.00
#
_symmetry.space_group_name_H-M   'P 1'
#
loop_
_entity.id
_entity.type
_entity.pdbx_description
1 polymer ?
#
loop_
_entity_poly.entity_id
_entity_poly.type
_entity_poly.pdbx_seq_one_letter_code
_entity_poly.pdbx_strand_id
1 'polypeptide(L)'
;MVSNTDGYTVDDWEAEMTLAIEAKIDAFALNIAAGQSVNLAQVGNAFLAAENVGFYLFFSFNYAGNGPWDKADVIELIEFYNSPLVYYQHNSQPFVSTFEGPGNAEDWIDIKQETNCFFAPDWSSLGAMEAMQLAGGVADALFSWAAWPYGPNDMNTYTDASYINYLEGKPYMMPVLPWFFTNMPGYSKNWLWRGDDMWFDRWNQALAADDALASSTYTAFDTGLAPYNYALDMPHDGWRAFLPYVIETYKKNISTITQEGVTAWYRLNQAGACGSDGGTTGNTVSQLELEYWPQEIVQDKIFFSALLGSSADVSVTIGGANLGAAWTSIPSGGIGIYHGSVSFAGHSGAVEVTISRGGSTIATVNGQSISAGCAASSAVENWNAWVGSAMSTSTIAATPAFSLSEASCVEGWGYGNFLGLCEAACGWGYCPMTACLCTKLGLPPTVPTDTGVQGYPIAGEDPSYSGLCSIDCNYGYCPSTACGTVEVPLTIPTVSDFAPETCTDGNGSGDFELLCGFACGHGYCPIHACNCTSTGPLDNFPVVNASATARLVSGYNDYGICDFACERDNCDDIVCEPGDTWLWLDQLSCSDNDTWSWCEVEAPCDYTLNFMSFDDLGLAMEGMDDACVDFHMLTVFYNLIDEVVANYTDIIESTDYNTSFGYYKEYIEVNITATLSDLMSLEAGAGNAFFECTPQVNGVNGSTTSCPWSEDSGTFTVYYELSNATGWWTMLEENGIQESWVKFGTTEDRETCSPYQDKIGCLSYDSTFIGIPLKSDNVDVTDPGTIITNALPQLDNLQSNILAAQLQTIVGAWPGYSDEIVQSISLSVELLMQAVSSMQTVMEIGKEQQDLDKKKLVDEILMAVFLVVPFLGEIDIIGDAFAGLARLMTLIGDVSVAGYTVYSIADNPDEALPIIFETLLLAGRRTPDEFGTMAASRRKITDETISSLGSVFEHQNTVIHNMVQDCVRG
;
A
#
# COMPACT_ATOMS: atom_id res chain seq x y z
N MET A 1 3.44 5.74 -16.71
CA MET A 1 3.49 7.09 -17.33
C MET A 1 3.52 8.11 -16.21
N VAL A 2 4.21 9.24 -16.37
CA VAL A 2 4.24 10.32 -15.36
C VAL A 2 2.85 10.89 -15.09
N SER A 3 1.93 10.83 -16.05
CA SER A 3 0.53 11.21 -15.79
C SER A 3 -0.17 10.42 -14.70
N ASN A 4 0.32 9.21 -14.41
CA ASN A 4 -0.25 8.39 -13.34
C ASN A 4 0.14 8.88 -11.95
N THR A 5 1.06 9.85 -11.85
CA THR A 5 1.57 10.41 -10.59
C THR A 5 1.02 11.82 -10.37
N ASP A 6 -0.12 12.20 -10.95
CA ASP A 6 -0.66 13.57 -10.83
C ASP A 6 -0.79 14.04 -9.37
N GLY A 7 -1.17 13.13 -8.47
CA GLY A 7 -1.26 13.38 -7.03
C GLY A 7 0.05 13.24 -6.24
N TYR A 8 1.18 12.88 -6.85
CA TYR A 8 2.45 12.71 -6.14
C TYR A 8 3.02 14.05 -5.70
N THR A 9 3.42 14.09 -4.43
CA THR A 9 4.28 15.12 -3.85
C THR A 9 5.75 14.80 -4.09
N VAL A 10 6.65 15.71 -3.70
CA VAL A 10 8.10 15.44 -3.71
C VAL A 10 8.44 14.26 -2.80
N ASP A 11 7.83 14.18 -1.61
CA ASP A 11 8.09 13.11 -0.64
C ASP A 11 7.69 11.73 -1.19
N ASP A 12 6.60 11.65 -1.96
CA ASP A 12 6.20 10.40 -2.64
C ASP A 12 7.26 9.96 -3.65
N TRP A 13 7.76 10.90 -4.47
CA TRP A 13 8.86 10.63 -5.39
C TRP A 13 10.14 10.22 -4.66
N GLU A 14 10.48 10.87 -3.54
CA GLU A 14 11.66 10.52 -2.73
C GLU A 14 11.54 9.11 -2.14
N ALA A 15 10.36 8.74 -1.64
CA ALA A 15 10.10 7.40 -1.11
C ALA A 15 10.30 6.33 -2.19
N GLU A 16 9.76 6.54 -3.40
CA GLU A 16 9.90 5.63 -4.52
C GLU A 16 11.34 5.51 -5.02
N MET A 17 12.06 6.63 -5.12
CA MET A 17 13.47 6.63 -5.48
C MET A 17 14.34 5.96 -4.40
N THR A 18 13.99 6.11 -3.13
CA THR A 18 14.69 5.43 -2.02
C THR A 18 14.51 3.92 -2.12
N LEU A 19 13.29 3.44 -2.36
CA LEU A 19 13.02 2.01 -2.61
C LEU A 19 13.80 1.49 -3.83
N ALA A 20 13.92 2.29 -4.88
CA ALA A 20 14.71 1.96 -6.06
C ALA A 20 16.23 1.87 -5.75
N ILE A 21 16.77 2.81 -4.98
CA ILE A 21 18.17 2.81 -4.51
C ILE A 21 18.45 1.56 -3.67
N GLU A 22 17.54 1.21 -2.76
CA GLU A 22 17.63 -0.01 -1.94
C GLU A 22 17.65 -1.26 -2.82
N ALA A 23 16.80 -1.30 -3.84
CA ALA A 23 16.76 -2.34 -4.86
C ALA A 23 17.98 -2.35 -5.81
N LYS A 24 18.86 -1.34 -5.77
CA LYS A 24 20.03 -1.12 -6.65
C LYS A 24 19.72 -0.66 -8.08
N ILE A 25 18.53 -0.11 -8.30
CA ILE A 25 18.16 0.57 -9.54
C ILE A 25 18.83 1.94 -9.54
N ASP A 26 19.39 2.36 -10.67
CA ASP A 26 20.16 3.61 -10.75
C ASP A 26 19.34 4.80 -11.26
N ALA A 27 18.33 4.53 -12.09
CA ALA A 27 17.56 5.58 -12.74
C ALA A 27 16.11 5.19 -13.02
N PHE A 28 15.22 6.19 -13.11
CA PHE A 28 13.87 6.02 -13.68
C PHE A 28 13.77 6.59 -15.09
N ALA A 29 13.07 5.85 -15.95
CA ALA A 29 12.59 6.33 -17.24
C ALA A 29 11.28 7.12 -17.05
N LEU A 30 11.33 8.44 -17.20
CA LEU A 30 10.14 9.29 -17.13
C LEU A 30 9.36 9.20 -18.45
N ASN A 31 8.39 8.28 -18.50
CA ASN A 31 7.48 8.14 -19.64
C ASN A 31 6.46 9.29 -19.67
N ILE A 32 6.61 10.24 -20.59
CA ILE A 32 5.81 11.47 -20.71
C ILE A 32 5.12 11.57 -22.07
N ALA A 33 3.82 11.86 -22.11
CA ALA A 33 3.09 12.08 -23.36
C ALA A 33 2.96 13.59 -23.68
N ALA A 34 2.92 13.92 -24.97
CA ALA A 34 2.89 15.31 -25.43
C ALA A 34 1.66 16.07 -24.92
N GLY A 35 1.82 17.34 -24.57
CA GLY A 35 0.70 18.24 -24.23
C GLY A 35 -0.07 17.92 -22.94
N GLN A 36 0.38 16.97 -22.11
CA GLN A 36 -0.28 16.68 -20.82
C GLN A 36 0.04 17.75 -19.77
N SER A 37 -1.00 18.29 -19.12
CA SER A 37 -0.88 19.36 -18.12
C SER A 37 -0.04 18.98 -16.90
N VAL A 38 -0.05 17.69 -16.54
CA VAL A 38 0.66 17.11 -15.40
C VAL A 38 2.19 17.13 -15.56
N ASN A 39 2.69 17.16 -16.80
CA ASN A 39 4.13 17.07 -17.09
C ASN A 39 4.93 18.17 -16.38
N LEU A 40 4.46 19.42 -16.42
CA LEU A 40 5.22 20.55 -15.88
C LEU A 40 5.47 20.38 -14.37
N ALA A 41 4.42 20.06 -13.61
CA ALA A 41 4.50 19.90 -12.17
C ALA A 41 5.26 18.63 -11.79
N GLN A 42 4.87 17.48 -12.36
CA GLN A 42 5.39 16.18 -11.95
C GLN A 42 6.82 15.93 -12.40
N VAL A 43 7.22 16.40 -13.60
CA VAL A 43 8.64 16.35 -14.00
C VAL A 43 9.48 17.24 -13.07
N GLY A 44 9.00 18.43 -12.72
CA GLY A 44 9.65 19.31 -11.74
C GLY A 44 9.85 18.63 -10.38
N ASN A 45 8.78 18.03 -9.83
CA ASN A 45 8.83 17.32 -8.55
C ASN A 45 9.79 16.13 -8.60
N ALA A 46 9.74 15.31 -9.65
CA ALA A 46 10.62 14.16 -9.80
C ALA A 46 12.10 14.57 -9.82
N PHE A 47 12.47 15.59 -10.61
CA PHE A 47 13.87 16.06 -10.65
C PHE A 47 14.35 16.67 -9.33
N LEU A 48 13.46 17.34 -8.59
CA LEU A 48 13.78 17.84 -7.25
C LEU A 48 13.99 16.70 -6.24
N ALA A 49 13.10 15.71 -6.23
CA ALA A 49 13.24 14.52 -5.39
C ALA A 49 14.55 13.75 -5.71
N ALA A 50 14.86 13.59 -6.99
CA ALA A 50 16.09 12.95 -7.45
C ALA A 50 17.35 13.69 -6.96
N GLU A 51 17.32 15.03 -6.95
CA GLU A 51 18.39 15.84 -6.37
C GLU A 51 18.54 15.61 -4.86
N ASN A 52 17.42 15.54 -4.14
CA ASN A 52 17.41 15.38 -2.68
C ASN A 52 17.95 14.02 -2.22
N VAL A 53 17.64 12.94 -2.94
CA VAL A 53 18.05 11.57 -2.55
C VAL A 53 19.27 11.04 -3.33
N GLY A 54 19.73 11.77 -4.34
CA GLY A 54 20.89 11.37 -5.17
C GLY A 54 20.57 10.24 -6.14
N PHE A 55 19.49 10.38 -6.90
CA PHE A 55 19.01 9.41 -7.90
C PHE A 55 19.09 9.99 -9.32
N TYR A 56 19.07 9.12 -10.34
CA TYR A 56 19.08 9.57 -11.73
C TYR A 56 17.71 9.44 -12.41
N LEU A 57 17.43 10.32 -13.36
CA LEU A 57 16.24 10.29 -14.21
C LEU A 57 16.65 10.47 -15.67
N PHE A 58 15.85 9.94 -16.58
CA PHE A 58 15.96 10.27 -18.00
C PHE A 58 14.58 10.29 -18.67
N PHE A 59 14.48 10.97 -19.82
CA PHE A 59 13.21 11.04 -20.53
C PHE A 59 12.95 9.83 -21.41
N SER A 60 11.72 9.33 -21.34
CA SER A 60 11.11 8.43 -22.30
C SER A 60 9.93 9.15 -22.95
N PHE A 61 10.15 9.76 -24.11
CA PHE A 61 9.10 10.50 -24.80
C PHE A 61 8.09 9.53 -25.41
N ASN A 62 6.85 9.59 -24.94
CA ASN A 62 5.77 8.73 -25.44
C ASN A 62 5.12 9.37 -26.66
N TYR A 63 5.45 8.87 -27.86
CA TYR A 63 4.91 9.34 -29.14
C TYR A 63 3.56 8.70 -29.50
N ALA A 64 3.20 7.59 -28.84
CA ALA A 64 1.94 6.88 -29.05
C ALA A 64 0.83 7.30 -28.05
N GLY A 65 1.17 8.01 -26.97
CA GLY A 65 0.26 8.26 -25.86
C GLY A 65 -0.74 9.39 -26.08
N ASN A 66 -0.31 10.51 -26.67
CA ASN A 66 -1.18 11.67 -26.95
C ASN A 66 -0.80 12.36 -28.28
N GLY A 67 -0.40 11.55 -29.25
CA GLY A 67 0.18 12.00 -30.52
C GLY A 67 1.69 12.27 -30.45
N PRO A 68 2.31 12.59 -31.60
CA PRO A 68 3.74 12.81 -31.69
C PRO A 68 4.18 14.09 -30.98
N TRP A 69 5.38 14.08 -30.43
CA TRP A 69 6.00 15.27 -29.84
C TRP A 69 6.49 16.26 -30.91
N ASP A 70 6.36 17.56 -30.66
CA ASP A 70 7.05 18.58 -31.44
C ASP A 70 8.56 18.52 -31.15
N LYS A 71 9.37 18.59 -32.21
CA LYS A 71 10.82 18.52 -32.12
C LYS A 71 11.41 19.59 -31.21
N ALA A 72 10.90 20.82 -31.24
CA ALA A 72 11.44 21.91 -30.44
C ALA A 72 11.22 21.68 -28.94
N ASP A 73 10.05 21.15 -28.57
CA ASP A 73 9.72 20.84 -27.17
C ASP A 73 10.64 19.74 -26.61
N VAL A 74 10.95 18.72 -27.42
CA VAL A 74 11.89 17.65 -27.03
C VAL A 74 13.29 18.21 -26.75
N ILE A 75 13.79 19.08 -27.63
CA ILE A 75 15.11 19.73 -27.47
C ILE A 75 15.11 20.57 -26.19
N GLU A 76 14.09 21.41 -25.99
CA GLU A 76 13.98 22.29 -24.82
C GLU A 76 13.99 21.49 -23.51
N LEU A 77 13.20 20.41 -23.42
CA LEU A 77 13.15 19.57 -22.23
C LEU A 77 14.48 18.89 -21.92
N ILE A 78 15.14 18.33 -22.94
CA ILE A 78 16.45 17.69 -22.75
C ILE A 78 17.46 18.74 -22.26
N GLU A 79 17.57 19.88 -22.93
CA GLU A 79 18.53 20.93 -22.56
C GLU A 79 18.30 21.49 -21.16
N PHE A 80 17.03 21.65 -20.76
CA PHE A 80 16.67 22.20 -19.46
C PHE A 80 17.06 21.28 -18.30
N TYR A 81 16.78 19.98 -18.41
CA TYR A 81 16.97 19.02 -17.31
C TYR A 81 18.31 18.27 -17.32
N ASN A 82 19.17 18.47 -18.33
CA ASN A 82 20.45 17.76 -18.52
C ASN A 82 21.56 18.13 -17.51
N SER A 83 21.23 18.28 -16.23
CA SER A 83 22.22 18.36 -15.16
C SER A 83 22.85 16.99 -14.92
N PRO A 84 24.19 16.83 -15.00
CA PRO A 84 24.83 15.53 -14.78
C PRO A 84 24.76 15.02 -13.33
N LEU A 85 24.20 15.83 -12.41
CA LEU A 85 23.97 15.42 -11.02
C LEU A 85 22.73 14.53 -10.87
N VAL A 86 21.73 14.70 -11.73
CA VAL A 86 20.40 14.07 -11.60
C VAL A 86 19.87 13.49 -12.92
N TYR A 87 20.44 13.86 -14.07
CA TYR A 87 20.09 13.29 -15.37
C TYR A 87 21.03 12.14 -15.71
N TYR A 88 20.49 10.97 -16.03
CA TYR A 88 21.28 9.79 -16.36
C TYR A 88 22.13 10.02 -17.63
N GLN A 89 23.44 9.76 -17.53
CA GLN A 89 24.40 9.97 -18.61
C GLN A 89 24.98 8.63 -19.07
N HIS A 90 24.90 8.35 -20.37
CA HIS A 90 25.64 7.26 -21.00
C HIS A 90 26.92 7.82 -21.64
N ASN A 91 28.10 7.46 -21.14
CA ASN A 91 29.38 7.96 -21.66
C ASN A 91 29.47 9.50 -21.78
N SER A 92 28.96 10.22 -20.78
CA SER A 92 28.85 11.69 -20.76
C SER A 92 27.91 12.31 -21.79
N GLN A 93 26.99 11.51 -22.34
CA GLN A 93 25.88 11.97 -23.16
C GLN A 93 24.56 11.77 -22.41
N PRO A 94 23.60 12.72 -22.52
CA PRO A 94 22.27 12.56 -21.94
C PRO A 94 21.61 11.33 -22.54
N PHE A 95 21.18 10.37 -21.73
CA PHE A 95 20.46 9.21 -22.25
C PHE A 95 19.01 9.58 -22.50
N VAL A 96 18.48 9.27 -23.68
CA VAL A 96 17.09 9.57 -24.04
C VAL A 96 16.47 8.36 -24.75
N SER A 97 15.21 8.09 -24.44
CA SER A 97 14.43 7.03 -25.07
C SER A 97 13.09 7.56 -25.58
N THR A 98 12.38 6.74 -26.34
CA THR A 98 10.97 6.93 -26.67
C THR A 98 10.17 5.68 -26.39
N PHE A 99 8.86 5.83 -26.20
CA PHE A 99 7.90 4.77 -26.42
C PHE A 99 7.25 4.99 -27.78
N GLU A 100 7.53 4.10 -28.72
CA GLU A 100 7.16 4.21 -30.13
C GLU A 100 7.64 5.53 -30.78
N GLY A 101 7.03 5.91 -31.91
CA GLY A 101 7.37 7.08 -32.71
C GLY A 101 8.27 6.87 -33.94
N PRO A 102 8.27 5.69 -34.63
CA PRO A 102 9.13 5.49 -35.80
C PRO A 102 8.82 6.46 -36.96
N GLY A 103 7.57 6.95 -37.05
CA GLY A 103 7.15 7.97 -38.03
C GLY A 103 7.87 9.32 -37.88
N ASN A 104 8.47 9.57 -36.71
CA ASN A 104 9.22 10.80 -36.40
C ASN A 104 10.74 10.57 -36.32
N ALA A 105 11.25 9.44 -36.82
CA ALA A 105 12.68 9.13 -36.74
C ALA A 105 13.59 10.20 -37.37
N GLU A 106 13.15 10.89 -38.42
CA GLU A 106 13.93 11.96 -39.09
C GLU A 106 14.15 13.17 -38.17
N ASP A 107 13.24 13.47 -37.24
CA ASP A 107 13.41 14.57 -36.29
C ASP A 107 14.60 14.34 -35.35
N TRP A 108 14.91 13.07 -35.07
CA TRP A 108 16.01 12.69 -34.18
C TRP A 108 17.40 12.97 -34.75
N ILE A 109 17.53 13.20 -36.07
CA ILE A 109 18.80 13.66 -36.66
C ILE A 109 19.15 15.04 -36.08
N ASP A 110 18.19 15.95 -36.08
CA ASP A 110 18.36 17.32 -35.57
C ASP A 110 18.40 17.33 -34.04
N ILE A 111 17.51 16.59 -33.35
CA ILE A 111 17.47 16.53 -31.88
C ILE A 111 18.83 16.08 -31.32
N LYS A 112 19.41 15.00 -31.87
CA LYS A 112 20.73 14.52 -31.44
C LYS A 112 21.83 15.52 -31.75
N GLN A 113 21.75 16.23 -32.89
CA GLN A 113 22.73 17.24 -33.26
C GLN A 113 22.76 18.40 -32.25
N GLU A 114 21.59 18.87 -31.80
CA GLU A 114 21.49 20.00 -30.86
C GLU A 114 21.79 19.58 -29.42
N THR A 115 21.26 18.44 -28.97
CA THR A 115 21.35 18.00 -27.57
C THR A 115 22.56 17.12 -27.25
N ASN A 116 23.21 16.54 -28.26
CA ASN A 116 24.27 15.54 -28.13
C ASN A 116 23.84 14.29 -27.31
N CYS A 117 22.55 13.95 -27.30
CA CYS A 117 22.02 12.80 -26.56
C CYS A 117 22.47 11.44 -27.14
N PHE A 118 22.55 10.45 -26.26
CA PHE A 118 22.60 9.04 -26.61
C PHE A 118 21.17 8.54 -26.74
N PHE A 119 20.78 8.12 -27.95
CA PHE A 119 19.39 7.85 -28.27
C PHE A 119 19.08 6.35 -28.37
N ALA A 120 18.20 5.86 -27.50
CA ALA A 120 17.77 4.47 -27.40
C ALA A 120 16.24 4.33 -27.46
N PRO A 121 15.61 4.43 -28.65
CA PRO A 121 14.16 4.32 -28.78
C PRO A 121 13.65 2.87 -28.67
N ASP A 122 12.38 2.75 -28.28
CA ASP A 122 11.56 1.58 -28.55
C ASP A 122 10.75 1.83 -29.83
N TRP A 123 11.12 1.10 -30.89
CA TRP A 123 10.39 1.04 -32.15
C TRP A 123 9.96 -0.40 -32.44
N SER A 124 9.48 -1.10 -31.40
CA SER A 124 9.11 -2.51 -31.48
C SER A 124 8.02 -2.78 -32.52
N SER A 125 7.14 -1.80 -32.81
CA SER A 125 6.15 -1.89 -33.89
C SER A 125 6.72 -2.22 -35.28
N LEU A 126 8.00 -1.96 -35.53
CA LEU A 126 8.67 -2.30 -36.79
C LEU A 126 9.53 -3.57 -36.72
N GLY A 127 9.91 -4.01 -35.51
CA GLY A 127 10.98 -4.97 -35.31
C GLY A 127 12.39 -4.38 -35.52
N ALA A 128 13.41 -5.12 -35.09
CA ALA A 128 14.78 -4.61 -34.97
C ALA A 128 15.42 -4.19 -36.31
N MET A 129 15.22 -4.96 -37.38
CA MET A 129 15.92 -4.74 -38.66
C MET A 129 15.48 -3.43 -39.32
N GLU A 130 14.18 -3.21 -39.43
CA GLU A 130 13.58 -2.00 -40.00
C GLU A 130 13.83 -0.79 -39.10
N ALA A 131 13.69 -0.94 -37.78
CA ALA A 131 13.98 0.11 -36.80
C ALA A 131 15.41 0.65 -36.93
N MET A 132 16.41 -0.24 -37.11
CA MET A 132 17.82 0.14 -37.25
C MET A 132 18.13 0.89 -38.56
N GLN A 133 17.26 0.80 -39.58
CA GLN A 133 17.47 1.48 -40.86
C GLN A 133 16.87 2.89 -40.90
N LEU A 134 15.95 3.21 -39.99
CA LEU A 134 15.25 4.50 -39.98
C LEU A 134 16.21 5.68 -39.85
N ALA A 135 15.89 6.76 -40.58
CA ALA A 135 16.63 8.02 -40.58
C ALA A 135 18.15 7.85 -40.77
N GLY A 136 18.56 6.87 -41.59
CA GLY A 136 19.96 6.57 -41.85
C GLY A 136 20.70 5.93 -40.68
N GLY A 137 19.98 5.26 -39.77
CA GLY A 137 20.55 4.58 -38.59
C GLY A 137 20.79 5.51 -37.41
N VAL A 138 19.89 6.48 -37.20
CA VAL A 138 20.00 7.55 -36.19
C VAL A 138 20.07 7.04 -34.75
N ALA A 139 19.45 5.90 -34.44
CA ALA A 139 19.44 5.30 -33.11
C ALA A 139 20.85 4.80 -32.70
N ASP A 140 21.30 5.12 -31.49
CA ASP A 140 22.58 4.62 -30.94
C ASP A 140 22.44 3.25 -30.30
N ALA A 141 21.22 2.93 -29.84
CA ALA A 141 20.81 1.66 -29.27
C ALA A 141 19.32 1.43 -29.58
N LEU A 142 18.82 0.22 -29.32
CA LEU A 142 17.38 -0.07 -29.31
C LEU A 142 17.02 -0.83 -28.04
N PHE A 143 15.74 -0.74 -27.66
CA PHE A 143 15.14 -1.68 -26.74
C PHE A 143 13.87 -2.27 -27.33
N SER A 144 13.44 -3.39 -26.76
CA SER A 144 12.17 -4.03 -27.14
C SER A 144 11.15 -3.87 -26.04
N TRP A 145 9.89 -3.66 -26.41
CA TRP A 145 8.75 -3.72 -25.51
C TRP A 145 8.19 -5.15 -25.33
N ALA A 146 8.72 -6.13 -26.07
CA ALA A 146 8.33 -7.53 -25.99
C ALA A 146 8.96 -8.21 -24.76
N ALA A 147 8.50 -7.83 -23.58
CA ALA A 147 9.03 -8.33 -22.31
C ALA A 147 8.44 -9.66 -21.85
N TRP A 148 7.26 -10.01 -22.38
CA TRP A 148 6.43 -11.11 -21.90
C TRP A 148 6.38 -12.29 -22.88
N PRO A 149 6.11 -13.51 -22.38
CA PRO A 149 5.97 -14.68 -23.25
C PRO A 149 4.74 -14.59 -24.15
N TYR A 150 4.86 -15.17 -25.33
CA TYR A 150 3.76 -15.27 -26.28
C TYR A 150 2.82 -16.43 -25.92
N GLY A 151 1.59 -16.11 -25.49
CA GLY A 151 0.55 -17.09 -25.18
C GLY A 151 0.93 -18.01 -24.00
N PRO A 152 0.71 -19.33 -24.09
CA PRO A 152 0.96 -20.26 -22.98
C PRO A 152 2.43 -20.69 -22.86
N ASN A 153 3.34 -20.13 -23.66
CA ASN A 153 4.75 -20.54 -23.69
C ASN A 153 5.54 -19.95 -22.51
N ASP A 154 6.71 -20.52 -22.21
CA ASP A 154 7.67 -19.91 -21.29
C ASP A 154 8.47 -18.80 -22.00
N MET A 155 9.03 -17.88 -21.22
CA MET A 155 9.74 -16.73 -21.76
C MET A 155 11.07 -17.17 -22.41
N ASN A 156 11.37 -16.63 -23.60
CA ASN A 156 12.57 -16.98 -24.36
C ASN A 156 13.36 -15.73 -24.79
N THR A 157 14.53 -15.94 -25.41
CA THR A 157 15.45 -14.86 -25.81
C THR A 157 15.53 -14.66 -27.33
N TYR A 158 14.60 -15.20 -28.12
CA TYR A 158 14.70 -15.13 -29.58
C TYR A 158 14.52 -13.70 -30.11
N THR A 159 13.58 -12.95 -29.53
CA THR A 159 13.44 -11.52 -29.83
C THR A 159 14.68 -10.74 -29.43
N ASP A 160 15.20 -10.95 -28.21
CA ASP A 160 16.43 -10.30 -27.74
C ASP A 160 17.61 -10.58 -28.70
N ALA A 161 17.79 -11.84 -29.11
CA ALA A 161 18.83 -12.26 -30.04
C ALA A 161 18.70 -11.59 -31.42
N SER A 162 17.48 -11.35 -31.89
CA SER A 162 17.26 -10.62 -33.14
C SER A 162 17.74 -9.17 -33.03
N TYR A 163 17.44 -8.47 -31.93
CA TYR A 163 17.91 -7.11 -31.69
C TYR A 163 19.43 -7.06 -31.61
N ILE A 164 20.04 -7.92 -30.80
CA ILE A 164 21.50 -7.99 -30.66
C ILE A 164 22.20 -8.20 -32.01
N ASN A 165 21.63 -9.06 -32.87
CA ASN A 165 22.19 -9.33 -34.19
C ASN A 165 22.09 -8.12 -35.13
N TYR A 166 20.93 -7.45 -35.22
CA TYR A 166 20.70 -6.32 -36.12
C TYR A 166 21.33 -5.00 -35.63
N LEU A 167 21.61 -4.88 -34.34
CA LEU A 167 22.32 -3.74 -33.77
C LEU A 167 23.81 -3.69 -34.15
N GLU A 168 24.38 -4.79 -34.68
CA GLU A 168 25.77 -4.88 -35.16
C GLU A 168 26.81 -4.33 -34.17
N GLY A 169 26.60 -4.59 -32.87
CA GLY A 169 27.49 -4.14 -31.78
C GLY A 169 27.09 -2.82 -31.12
N LYS A 170 26.01 -2.17 -31.55
CA LYS A 170 25.33 -1.14 -30.77
C LYS A 170 24.66 -1.74 -29.53
N PRO A 171 24.48 -0.99 -28.42
CA PRO A 171 23.84 -1.51 -27.22
C PRO A 171 22.38 -1.93 -27.45
N TYR A 172 21.98 -3.00 -26.79
CA TYR A 172 20.60 -3.44 -26.65
C TYR A 172 20.21 -3.28 -25.19
N MET A 173 19.08 -2.62 -24.91
CA MET A 173 18.52 -2.57 -23.55
C MET A 173 17.41 -3.62 -23.45
N MET A 174 17.66 -4.68 -22.68
CA MET A 174 16.78 -5.84 -22.58
C MET A 174 15.65 -5.57 -21.57
N PRO A 175 14.37 -5.86 -21.90
CA PRO A 175 13.28 -5.64 -20.96
C PRO A 175 13.19 -6.76 -19.91
N VAL A 176 13.06 -6.40 -18.63
CA VAL A 176 12.84 -7.36 -17.53
C VAL A 176 11.66 -6.89 -16.68
N LEU A 177 10.54 -7.62 -16.74
CA LEU A 177 9.33 -7.32 -16.00
C LEU A 177 8.79 -8.58 -15.28
N PRO A 178 8.08 -8.45 -14.15
CA PRO A 178 7.58 -9.60 -13.41
C PRO A 178 6.21 -10.11 -13.90
N TRP A 179 5.27 -9.20 -14.18
CA TRP A 179 3.87 -9.52 -14.46
C TRP A 179 3.22 -8.41 -15.29
N PHE A 180 2.20 -8.74 -16.08
CA PHE A 180 1.38 -7.74 -16.76
C PHE A 180 -0.07 -8.18 -16.85
N PHE A 181 -0.94 -7.36 -16.28
CA PHE A 181 -2.38 -7.46 -16.42
C PHE A 181 -2.96 -6.05 -16.51
N THR A 182 -3.88 -5.85 -17.45
CA THR A 182 -4.65 -4.62 -17.57
C THR A 182 -6.11 -4.95 -17.83
N ASN A 183 -7.00 -4.26 -17.13
CA ASN A 183 -8.41 -4.13 -17.51
C ASN A 183 -8.78 -2.65 -17.32
N MET A 184 -8.43 -1.86 -18.32
CA MET A 184 -8.58 -0.41 -18.40
C MET A 184 -9.24 -0.02 -19.74
N PRO A 185 -10.56 -0.23 -19.87
CA PRO A 185 -11.33 0.10 -21.08
C PRO A 185 -11.21 1.56 -21.54
N GLY A 186 -11.02 2.51 -20.63
CA GLY A 186 -10.79 3.94 -20.97
C GLY A 186 -9.51 4.17 -21.79
N TYR A 187 -8.58 3.22 -21.78
CA TYR A 187 -7.40 3.21 -22.65
C TYR A 187 -7.49 2.20 -23.80
N SER A 188 -8.65 1.58 -24.01
CA SER A 188 -8.83 0.43 -24.91
C SER A 188 -7.88 -0.73 -24.58
N LYS A 189 -7.62 -0.97 -23.28
CA LYS A 189 -6.71 -2.02 -22.83
C LYS A 189 -7.39 -3.04 -21.94
N ASN A 190 -7.48 -4.29 -22.39
CA ASN A 190 -7.96 -5.38 -21.55
C ASN A 190 -7.32 -6.72 -21.92
N TRP A 191 -6.12 -6.98 -21.41
CA TRP A 191 -5.41 -8.22 -21.67
C TRP A 191 -4.41 -8.58 -20.58
N LEU A 192 -3.92 -9.82 -20.65
CA LEU A 192 -2.94 -10.44 -19.77
C LEU A 192 -1.85 -11.06 -20.64
N TRP A 193 -0.59 -10.87 -20.25
CA TRP A 193 0.48 -11.76 -20.69
C TRP A 193 0.92 -12.64 -19.51
N ARG A 194 1.29 -13.88 -19.80
CA ARG A 194 1.63 -14.87 -18.76
C ARG A 194 2.85 -14.40 -17.95
N GLY A 195 2.68 -14.21 -16.64
CA GLY A 195 3.77 -13.79 -15.73
C GLY A 195 4.34 -14.88 -14.82
N ASP A 196 3.84 -16.12 -14.95
CA ASP A 196 4.15 -17.33 -14.15
C ASP A 196 5.63 -17.47 -13.69
N ASP A 197 6.50 -18.16 -14.44
CA ASP A 197 7.92 -18.33 -14.10
C ASP A 197 8.79 -17.14 -14.58
N MET A 198 8.18 -16.19 -15.30
CA MET A 198 8.83 -15.13 -16.07
C MET A 198 9.81 -14.28 -15.26
N TRP A 199 9.49 -13.93 -14.02
CA TRP A 199 10.39 -13.11 -13.21
C TRP A 199 11.73 -13.80 -12.95
N PHE A 200 11.72 -15.11 -12.68
CA PHE A 200 12.94 -15.89 -12.54
C PHE A 200 13.65 -16.06 -13.89
N ASP A 201 12.89 -16.38 -14.94
CA ASP A 201 13.44 -16.63 -16.27
C ASP A 201 14.13 -15.38 -16.85
N ARG A 202 13.46 -14.22 -16.85
CA ARG A 202 14.02 -12.96 -17.38
C ARG A 202 15.26 -12.54 -16.61
N TRP A 203 15.31 -12.69 -15.29
CA TRP A 203 16.53 -12.35 -14.54
C TRP A 203 17.69 -13.29 -14.82
N ASN A 204 17.46 -14.59 -15.01
CA ASN A 204 18.54 -15.49 -15.43
C ASN A 204 19.00 -15.23 -16.87
N GLN A 205 18.06 -14.96 -17.77
CA GLN A 205 18.35 -14.54 -19.14
C GLN A 205 19.12 -13.21 -19.14
N ALA A 206 18.78 -12.29 -18.23
CA ALA A 206 19.44 -11.01 -18.10
C ALA A 206 20.82 -11.09 -17.40
N LEU A 207 21.01 -12.02 -16.47
CA LEU A 207 22.36 -12.34 -15.98
C LEU A 207 23.24 -12.96 -17.08
N ALA A 208 22.63 -13.44 -18.18
CA ALA A 208 23.31 -13.77 -19.42
C ALA A 208 23.32 -12.62 -20.46
N ALA A 209 22.58 -11.51 -20.24
CA ALA A 209 22.41 -10.36 -21.16
C ALA A 209 21.85 -9.07 -20.47
N ASP A 210 22.42 -7.89 -20.69
CA ASP A 210 22.24 -6.72 -19.80
C ASP A 210 20.80 -6.02 -19.74
N ASP A 211 20.08 -5.88 -18.57
CA ASP A 211 19.43 -4.67 -17.90
C ASP A 211 18.02 -4.82 -17.20
N ALA A 212 17.51 -3.84 -16.38
CA ALA A 212 16.31 -3.98 -15.46
C ALA A 212 15.43 -2.74 -15.05
N LEU A 213 14.27 -2.95 -14.36
CA LEU A 213 13.11 -2.01 -14.12
C LEU A 213 12.49 -2.00 -12.67
N ALA A 214 11.63 -0.98 -12.35
CA ALA A 214 10.96 -0.66 -11.04
C ALA A 214 9.41 -0.44 -11.13
N SER A 215 8.68 -0.36 -9.98
CA SER A 215 7.19 -0.26 -9.87
C SER A 215 6.67 0.71 -8.78
N SER A 216 5.51 1.38 -8.99
CA SER A 216 4.62 1.93 -7.93
C SER A 216 3.25 2.45 -8.44
N THR A 217 2.40 2.95 -7.52
CA THR A 217 0.95 3.19 -7.58
C THR A 217 0.46 4.33 -8.49
N TYR A 218 -0.73 4.16 -9.08
CA TYR A 218 -1.17 4.95 -10.25
C TYR A 218 -2.62 5.47 -10.15
N THR A 219 -2.86 6.74 -10.53
CA THR A 219 -4.19 7.32 -10.83
C THR A 219 -4.86 6.70 -12.08
N ALA A 220 -4.18 5.74 -12.72
CA ALA A 220 -4.56 5.11 -13.97
C ALA A 220 -5.86 4.30 -13.89
N PHE A 221 -6.27 3.80 -12.71
CA PHE A 221 -7.50 3.02 -12.59
C PHE A 221 -8.74 3.85 -12.88
N ASP A 222 -8.79 5.09 -12.39
CA ASP A 222 -9.92 5.99 -12.62
C ASP A 222 -9.92 6.51 -14.06
N THR A 223 -8.78 7.00 -14.56
CA THR A 223 -8.71 7.51 -15.94
C THR A 223 -8.89 6.39 -16.97
N GLY A 224 -8.38 5.19 -16.67
CA GLY A 224 -8.52 4.00 -17.49
C GLY A 224 -9.87 3.29 -17.33
N LEU A 225 -10.77 3.79 -16.48
CA LEU A 225 -12.06 3.17 -16.12
C LEU A 225 -11.97 1.68 -15.80
N ALA A 226 -11.03 1.30 -14.95
CA ALA A 226 -10.96 -0.08 -14.53
C ALA A 226 -12.27 -0.49 -13.84
N PRO A 227 -12.87 -1.65 -14.17
CA PRO A 227 -14.11 -2.10 -13.55
C PRO A 227 -13.96 -2.39 -12.04
N TYR A 228 -12.71 -2.56 -11.59
CA TYR A 228 -12.31 -2.69 -10.19
C TYR A 228 -10.80 -2.43 -10.08
N ASN A 229 -10.31 -2.10 -8.88
CA ASN A 229 -8.88 -1.95 -8.63
C ASN A 229 -8.22 -3.32 -8.43
N TYR A 230 -7.69 -3.90 -9.50
CA TYR A 230 -7.02 -5.20 -9.48
C TYR A 230 -5.64 -5.22 -8.79
N ALA A 231 -5.13 -4.06 -8.34
CA ALA A 231 -3.91 -3.95 -7.54
C ALA A 231 -4.17 -3.84 -6.03
N LEU A 232 -5.42 -3.59 -5.61
CA LEU A 232 -5.79 -3.53 -4.19
C LEU A 232 -5.56 -4.89 -3.53
N ASP A 233 -4.90 -4.90 -2.36
CA ASP A 233 -4.52 -6.10 -1.60
C ASP A 233 -3.66 -7.12 -2.37
N MET A 234 -2.99 -6.66 -3.43
CA MET A 234 -2.06 -7.43 -4.25
C MET A 234 -0.66 -6.81 -4.14
N PRO A 235 0.04 -6.97 -2.99
CA PRO A 235 1.40 -6.47 -2.85
C PRO A 235 2.32 -7.04 -3.93
N HIS A 236 3.22 -6.20 -4.45
CA HIS A 236 4.22 -6.56 -5.48
C HIS A 236 5.66 -6.32 -5.02
N ASP A 237 5.84 -5.73 -3.84
CA ASP A 237 7.15 -5.39 -3.26
C ASP A 237 8.04 -6.62 -3.04
N GLY A 238 7.45 -7.80 -2.82
CA GLY A 238 8.18 -9.05 -2.72
C GLY A 238 9.03 -9.41 -3.95
N TRP A 239 8.72 -8.86 -5.14
CA TRP A 239 9.59 -9.01 -6.32
C TRP A 239 10.88 -8.21 -6.21
N ARG A 240 10.94 -7.15 -5.40
CA ARG A 240 12.15 -6.34 -5.16
C ARG A 240 13.17 -7.05 -4.26
N ALA A 241 12.75 -8.03 -3.46
CA ALA A 241 13.55 -8.61 -2.38
C ALA A 241 14.94 -9.10 -2.82
N PHE A 242 15.08 -9.66 -4.03
CA PHE A 242 16.34 -10.20 -4.53
C PHE A 242 17.03 -9.32 -5.58
N LEU A 243 16.42 -8.20 -5.98
CA LEU A 243 17.03 -7.25 -6.92
C LEU A 243 18.42 -6.79 -6.50
N PRO A 244 18.70 -6.51 -5.20
CA PRO A 244 20.03 -6.09 -4.80
C PRO A 244 21.12 -7.11 -5.16
N TYR A 245 20.84 -8.41 -4.98
CA TYR A 245 21.79 -9.47 -5.33
C TYR A 245 21.94 -9.62 -6.84
N VAL A 246 20.83 -9.63 -7.58
CA VAL A 246 20.84 -9.87 -9.02
C VAL A 246 21.49 -8.70 -9.76
N ILE A 247 21.09 -7.45 -9.45
CA ILE A 247 21.65 -6.24 -10.05
C ILE A 247 23.12 -6.04 -9.65
N GLU A 248 23.51 -6.36 -8.41
CA GLU A 248 24.92 -6.30 -8.06
C GLU A 248 25.75 -7.37 -8.79
N THR A 249 25.23 -8.60 -8.89
CA THR A 249 25.90 -9.69 -9.62
C THR A 249 26.12 -9.32 -11.07
N TYR A 250 25.11 -8.74 -11.69
CA TYR A 250 25.15 -8.16 -13.01
C TYR A 250 26.25 -7.08 -13.13
N LYS A 251 26.21 -6.05 -12.29
CA LYS A 251 27.13 -4.88 -12.40
C LYS A 251 28.58 -5.23 -12.06
N LYS A 252 28.79 -6.17 -11.13
CA LYS A 252 30.09 -6.51 -10.56
C LYS A 252 30.59 -7.88 -10.99
N ASN A 253 29.88 -8.57 -11.87
CA ASN A 253 30.19 -9.91 -12.37
C ASN A 253 30.12 -11.03 -11.30
N ILE A 254 29.99 -10.69 -10.01
CA ILE A 254 29.80 -11.59 -8.88
C ILE A 254 29.32 -10.80 -7.65
N SER A 255 28.43 -11.37 -6.83
CA SER A 255 27.98 -10.78 -5.55
C SER A 255 28.05 -11.82 -4.42
N THR A 256 28.05 -11.32 -3.18
CA THR A 256 27.98 -12.15 -1.96
C THR A 256 26.60 -12.04 -1.35
N ILE A 257 25.98 -13.18 -1.10
CA ILE A 257 24.72 -13.26 -0.36
C ILE A 257 25.01 -12.94 1.10
N THR A 258 24.40 -11.86 1.59
CA THR A 258 24.48 -11.40 2.98
C THR A 258 23.28 -11.82 3.82
N GLN A 259 22.17 -12.17 3.17
CA GLN A 259 20.94 -12.60 3.81
C GLN A 259 20.20 -13.59 2.90
N GLU A 260 19.69 -14.66 3.50
CA GLU A 260 18.87 -15.65 2.78
C GLU A 260 17.40 -15.25 2.82
N GLY A 261 16.59 -15.70 1.87
CA GLY A 261 15.15 -15.41 1.87
C GLY A 261 14.38 -16.18 0.81
N VAL A 262 13.06 -15.96 0.78
CA VAL A 262 12.14 -16.50 -0.21
C VAL A 262 11.17 -15.42 -0.67
N THR A 263 10.83 -15.43 -1.96
CA THR A 263 9.73 -14.68 -2.56
C THR A 263 8.77 -15.66 -3.22
N ALA A 264 7.47 -15.44 -3.12
CA ALA A 264 6.43 -16.30 -3.66
C ALA A 264 5.30 -15.48 -4.26
N TRP A 265 4.73 -15.95 -5.37
CA TRP A 265 3.62 -15.28 -6.04
C TRP A 265 2.62 -16.26 -6.66
N TYR A 266 1.35 -15.87 -6.67
CA TYR A 266 0.23 -16.67 -7.17
C TYR A 266 -1.05 -15.83 -7.32
N ARG A 267 -2.04 -16.37 -8.03
CA ARG A 267 -3.41 -15.85 -8.08
C ARG A 267 -4.22 -16.38 -6.90
N LEU A 268 -5.18 -15.59 -6.41
CA LEU A 268 -5.94 -15.90 -5.18
C LEU A 268 -7.09 -16.90 -5.37
N ASN A 269 -7.32 -17.37 -6.59
CA ASN A 269 -8.24 -18.45 -6.88
C ASN A 269 -7.84 -19.18 -8.17
N GLN A 270 -8.50 -20.30 -8.43
CA GLN A 270 -8.35 -21.05 -9.67
C GLN A 270 -8.80 -20.20 -10.88
N ALA A 271 -8.13 -20.32 -12.02
CA ALA A 271 -8.56 -19.67 -13.26
C ALA A 271 -10.01 -20.02 -13.61
N GLY A 272 -10.84 -19.00 -13.86
CA GLY A 272 -12.24 -19.17 -14.22
C GLY A 272 -13.14 -19.53 -13.04
N ALA A 273 -12.69 -19.31 -11.80
CA ALA A 273 -13.52 -19.51 -10.61
C ALA A 273 -14.53 -18.37 -10.41
N CYS A 274 -14.27 -17.20 -11.02
CA CYS A 274 -15.17 -16.07 -11.01
C CYS A 274 -16.27 -16.17 -12.09
N GLY A 275 -17.38 -15.45 -11.88
CA GLY A 275 -18.54 -15.50 -12.78
C GLY A 275 -18.31 -14.80 -14.11
N SER A 276 -17.28 -13.96 -14.19
CA SER A 276 -16.84 -13.22 -15.36
C SER A 276 -15.32 -13.16 -15.39
N ASP A 277 -14.72 -13.29 -16.58
CA ASP A 277 -13.29 -13.04 -16.81
C ASP A 277 -12.97 -11.54 -17.04
N GLY A 278 -14.01 -10.69 -17.01
CA GLY A 278 -13.89 -9.25 -17.26
C GLY A 278 -13.73 -8.91 -18.75
N GLY A 279 -13.96 -9.85 -19.66
CA GLY A 279 -13.66 -9.70 -21.09
C GLY A 279 -12.16 -9.62 -21.39
N THR A 280 -11.32 -10.04 -20.45
CA THR A 280 -9.86 -10.05 -20.60
C THR A 280 -9.46 -11.14 -21.58
N THR A 281 -8.52 -10.83 -22.46
CA THR A 281 -7.88 -11.81 -23.35
C THR A 281 -6.46 -12.11 -22.87
N GLY A 282 -5.97 -13.31 -23.17
CA GLY A 282 -4.54 -13.61 -23.11
C GLY A 282 -3.90 -13.16 -24.42
N ASN A 283 -2.84 -12.34 -24.37
CA ASN A 283 -2.34 -11.54 -25.51
C ASN A 283 -3.39 -10.54 -26.05
N THR A 284 -3.02 -9.73 -27.05
CA THR A 284 -3.95 -8.75 -27.64
C THR A 284 -3.85 -8.60 -29.16
N VAL A 285 -4.99 -8.56 -29.85
CA VAL A 285 -5.03 -8.24 -31.29
C VAL A 285 -4.57 -6.83 -31.62
N SER A 286 -4.59 -5.90 -30.65
CA SER A 286 -4.09 -4.54 -30.85
C SER A 286 -2.58 -4.51 -31.14
N GLN A 287 -1.87 -5.60 -30.81
CA GLN A 287 -0.46 -5.83 -31.14
C GLN A 287 -0.29 -6.88 -32.25
N LEU A 288 -1.37 -7.21 -32.96
CA LEU A 288 -1.43 -8.24 -33.99
C LEU A 288 -1.03 -9.63 -33.48
N GLU A 289 -1.24 -9.88 -32.18
CA GLU A 289 -1.00 -11.16 -31.54
C GLU A 289 -2.22 -12.07 -31.65
N LEU A 290 -1.98 -13.38 -31.67
CA LEU A 290 -3.02 -14.37 -31.47
C LEU A 290 -3.50 -14.29 -30.02
N GLU A 291 -4.81 -14.09 -29.85
CA GLU A 291 -5.47 -14.08 -28.55
C GLU A 291 -5.82 -15.49 -28.06
N TYR A 292 -5.79 -15.65 -26.75
CA TYR A 292 -6.12 -16.87 -26.02
C TYR A 292 -7.14 -16.56 -24.93
N TRP A 293 -7.87 -17.57 -24.45
CA TRP A 293 -8.60 -17.38 -23.19
C TRP A 293 -7.59 -17.26 -22.05
N PRO A 294 -7.71 -16.28 -21.13
CA PRO A 294 -6.70 -16.06 -20.09
C PRO A 294 -6.41 -17.33 -19.26
N GLN A 295 -7.45 -18.10 -18.95
CA GLN A 295 -7.36 -19.38 -18.23
C GLN A 295 -6.55 -20.48 -18.93
N GLU A 296 -6.26 -20.33 -20.22
CA GLU A 296 -5.42 -21.26 -21.00
C GLU A 296 -3.94 -20.90 -20.92
N ILE A 297 -3.61 -19.65 -20.58
CA ILE A 297 -2.22 -19.17 -20.56
C ILE A 297 -1.63 -19.10 -19.14
N VAL A 298 -2.43 -18.79 -18.11
CA VAL A 298 -1.93 -18.76 -16.73
C VAL A 298 -2.15 -20.07 -16.00
N GLN A 299 -1.15 -20.49 -15.24
CA GLN A 299 -1.22 -21.75 -14.50
C GLN A 299 -1.79 -21.55 -13.08
N ASP A 300 -2.48 -22.57 -12.57
CA ASP A 300 -2.95 -22.63 -11.18
C ASP A 300 -1.84 -23.20 -10.28
N LYS A 301 -0.78 -22.41 -10.11
CA LYS A 301 0.41 -22.75 -9.31
C LYS A 301 0.81 -21.63 -8.35
N ILE A 302 1.50 -22.03 -7.28
CA ILE A 302 2.31 -21.15 -6.44
C ILE A 302 3.75 -21.20 -6.95
N PHE A 303 4.25 -20.06 -7.40
CA PHE A 303 5.62 -19.87 -7.86
C PHE A 303 6.46 -19.31 -6.74
N PHE A 304 7.72 -19.73 -6.64
CA PHE A 304 8.60 -19.28 -5.58
C PHE A 304 10.08 -19.31 -6.00
N SER A 305 10.82 -18.31 -5.52
CA SER A 305 12.27 -18.23 -5.65
C SER A 305 12.90 -18.04 -4.28
N ALA A 306 14.06 -18.65 -4.03
CA ALA A 306 14.79 -18.49 -2.78
C ALA A 306 16.26 -18.15 -3.02
N LEU A 307 16.74 -17.05 -2.42
CA LEU A 307 18.14 -16.67 -2.43
C LEU A 307 18.85 -17.37 -1.27
N LEU A 308 19.76 -18.30 -1.58
CA LEU A 308 20.35 -19.21 -0.60
C LEU A 308 21.88 -19.28 -0.69
N GLY A 309 22.53 -19.24 0.47
CA GLY A 309 23.98 -19.43 0.63
C GLY A 309 24.42 -20.90 0.61
N SER A 310 23.48 -21.84 0.65
CA SER A 310 23.69 -23.29 0.46
C SER A 310 22.35 -23.99 0.26
N SER A 311 22.36 -25.25 -0.16
CA SER A 311 21.12 -26.02 -0.37
C SER A 311 20.20 -26.03 0.86
N ALA A 312 18.90 -25.88 0.62
CA ALA A 312 17.83 -25.91 1.61
C ALA A 312 16.59 -26.60 1.02
N ASP A 313 15.69 -27.05 1.89
CA ASP A 313 14.42 -27.67 1.53
C ASP A 313 13.31 -26.61 1.45
N VAL A 314 12.37 -26.80 0.51
CA VAL A 314 11.14 -26.00 0.39
C VAL A 314 9.93 -26.83 0.81
N SER A 315 8.99 -26.20 1.50
CA SER A 315 7.67 -26.73 1.81
C SER A 315 6.62 -25.68 1.46
N VAL A 316 5.58 -26.09 0.73
CA VAL A 316 4.42 -25.24 0.43
C VAL A 316 3.19 -25.92 1.00
N THR A 317 2.42 -25.19 1.81
CA THR A 317 1.15 -25.70 2.36
C THR A 317 -0.02 -24.79 2.03
N ILE A 318 -1.20 -25.38 1.86
CA ILE A 318 -2.48 -24.68 1.72
C ILE A 318 -3.47 -25.26 2.71
N GLY A 319 -4.00 -24.44 3.63
CA GLY A 319 -4.88 -24.91 4.69
C GLY A 319 -4.25 -26.01 5.56
N GLY A 320 -2.91 -25.99 5.69
CA GLY A 320 -2.11 -27.00 6.39
C GLY A 320 -1.80 -28.28 5.59
N ALA A 321 -2.31 -28.43 4.36
CA ALA A 321 -1.96 -29.55 3.49
C ALA A 321 -0.66 -29.26 2.72
N ASN A 322 0.37 -30.09 2.89
CA ASN A 322 1.61 -29.98 2.14
C ASN A 322 1.44 -30.48 0.69
N LEU A 323 1.81 -29.66 -0.28
CA LEU A 323 1.62 -29.93 -1.71
C LEU A 323 2.79 -30.66 -2.38
N GLY A 324 3.87 -30.96 -1.65
CA GLY A 324 5.04 -31.67 -2.17
C GLY A 324 5.90 -30.83 -3.10
N ALA A 325 6.07 -29.54 -2.77
CA ALA A 325 6.91 -28.61 -3.52
C ALA A 325 8.37 -29.10 -3.63
N ALA A 326 9.00 -28.82 -4.77
CA ALA A 326 10.40 -29.15 -5.05
C ALA A 326 11.03 -28.05 -5.93
N TRP A 327 12.36 -27.99 -5.92
CA TRP A 327 13.12 -27.12 -6.81
C TRP A 327 13.09 -27.65 -8.25
N THR A 328 12.64 -26.81 -9.19
CA THR A 328 12.75 -27.07 -10.63
C THR A 328 14.05 -26.51 -11.20
N SER A 329 14.61 -25.47 -10.55
CA SER A 329 15.92 -24.91 -10.88
C SER A 329 16.79 -24.73 -9.64
N ILE A 330 18.05 -25.13 -9.77
CA ILE A 330 19.07 -25.06 -8.72
C ILE A 330 20.32 -24.39 -9.31
N PRO A 331 20.88 -23.34 -8.66
CA PRO A 331 22.05 -22.64 -9.18
C PRO A 331 23.27 -23.56 -9.17
N SER A 332 24.10 -23.46 -10.21
CA SER A 332 25.36 -24.19 -10.29
C SER A 332 26.28 -23.85 -9.11
N GLY A 333 26.76 -24.87 -8.39
CA GLY A 333 27.54 -24.69 -7.15
C GLY A 333 26.70 -24.50 -5.89
N GLY A 334 25.37 -24.44 -5.99
CA GLY A 334 24.43 -24.48 -4.86
C GLY A 334 24.29 -23.18 -4.06
N ILE A 335 24.90 -22.08 -4.53
CA ILE A 335 24.81 -20.73 -3.95
C ILE A 335 24.17 -19.82 -5.00
N GLY A 336 23.08 -19.15 -4.66
CA GLY A 336 22.34 -18.29 -5.59
C GLY A 336 20.83 -18.45 -5.44
N ILE A 337 20.11 -18.16 -6.54
CA ILE A 337 18.64 -18.24 -6.58
C ILE A 337 18.20 -19.64 -6.99
N TYR A 338 17.43 -20.28 -6.12
CA TYR A 338 16.68 -21.50 -6.39
C TYR A 338 15.28 -21.11 -6.84
N HIS A 339 14.65 -21.91 -7.70
CA HIS A 339 13.29 -21.64 -8.18
C HIS A 339 12.47 -22.92 -8.29
N GLY A 340 11.16 -22.79 -8.09
CA GLY A 340 10.21 -23.87 -8.17
C GLY A 340 8.78 -23.36 -8.24
N SER A 341 7.88 -24.27 -8.61
CA SER A 341 6.45 -24.03 -8.56
C SER A 341 5.69 -25.31 -8.21
N VAL A 342 4.52 -25.16 -7.62
CA VAL A 342 3.65 -26.30 -7.25
C VAL A 342 2.19 -25.96 -7.55
N SER A 343 1.45 -26.91 -8.12
CA SER A 343 0.03 -26.68 -8.41
C SER A 343 -0.79 -26.63 -7.14
N PHE A 344 -1.70 -25.66 -7.04
CA PHE A 344 -2.70 -25.57 -5.98
C PHE A 344 -4.05 -26.15 -6.38
N ALA A 345 -4.16 -26.77 -7.56
CA ALA A 345 -5.43 -27.29 -8.07
C ALA A 345 -6.12 -28.22 -7.06
N GLY A 346 -7.37 -27.88 -6.71
CA GLY A 346 -8.16 -28.62 -5.72
C GLY A 346 -7.86 -28.29 -4.26
N HIS A 347 -7.05 -27.27 -3.98
CA HIS A 347 -6.73 -26.79 -2.63
C HIS A 347 -7.14 -25.33 -2.44
N SER A 348 -7.57 -24.98 -1.23
CA SER A 348 -7.97 -23.62 -0.82
C SER A 348 -7.65 -23.40 0.65
N GLY A 349 -7.38 -22.16 1.07
CA GLY A 349 -7.04 -21.78 2.43
C GLY A 349 -5.72 -21.01 2.53
N ALA A 350 -5.25 -20.79 3.76
CA ALA A 350 -4.02 -20.05 4.04
C ALA A 350 -2.81 -20.70 3.37
N VAL A 351 -1.98 -19.89 2.72
CA VAL A 351 -0.77 -20.32 2.02
C VAL A 351 0.45 -20.08 2.90
N GLU A 352 1.31 -21.09 3.01
CA GLU A 352 2.61 -20.96 3.69
C GLU A 352 3.71 -21.50 2.77
N VAL A 353 4.73 -20.68 2.50
CA VAL A 353 5.94 -21.10 1.76
C VAL A 353 7.15 -21.00 2.69
N THR A 354 7.69 -22.15 3.08
CA THR A 354 8.76 -22.26 4.08
C THR A 354 10.04 -22.78 3.46
N ILE A 355 11.14 -22.08 3.73
CA ILE A 355 12.49 -22.58 3.48
C ILE A 355 13.10 -23.06 4.78
N SER A 356 13.67 -24.26 4.78
CA SER A 356 14.30 -24.85 5.96
C SER A 356 15.60 -25.57 5.63
N ARG A 357 16.52 -25.61 6.60
CA ARG A 357 17.78 -26.33 6.49
C ARG A 357 18.07 -27.03 7.81
N GLY A 358 18.30 -28.35 7.74
CA GLY A 358 18.62 -29.15 8.94
C GLY A 358 17.52 -29.14 10.01
N GLY A 359 16.25 -28.96 9.61
CA GLY A 359 15.11 -28.87 10.52
C GLY A 359 14.89 -27.48 11.15
N SER A 360 15.69 -26.48 10.80
CA SER A 360 15.49 -25.09 11.21
C SER A 360 14.92 -24.26 10.06
N THR A 361 13.91 -23.44 10.35
CA THR A 361 13.34 -22.48 9.40
C THR A 361 14.32 -21.35 9.11
N ILE A 362 14.53 -21.05 7.84
CA ILE A 362 15.31 -19.90 7.36
C ILE A 362 14.40 -18.71 7.15
N ALA A 363 13.30 -18.90 6.42
CA ALA A 363 12.32 -17.87 6.11
C ALA A 363 10.96 -18.54 5.82
N THR A 364 9.87 -17.81 6.07
CA THR A 364 8.51 -18.28 5.81
C THR A 364 7.66 -17.11 5.32
N VAL A 365 7.09 -17.26 4.12
CA VAL A 365 6.06 -16.35 3.60
C VAL A 365 4.72 -16.85 4.11
N ASN A 366 4.03 -16.03 4.88
CA ASN A 366 2.61 -16.23 5.22
C ASN A 366 1.79 -15.50 4.16
N GLY A 367 1.29 -16.25 3.20
CA GLY A 367 0.60 -15.70 2.04
C GLY A 367 -0.89 -15.53 2.23
N GLN A 368 -1.49 -14.67 1.41
CA GLN A 368 -2.94 -14.51 1.33
C GLN A 368 -3.62 -15.85 0.97
N SER A 369 -4.78 -16.12 1.55
CA SER A 369 -5.48 -17.39 1.36
C SER A 369 -5.96 -17.56 -0.09
N ILE A 370 -5.85 -18.77 -0.63
CA ILE A 370 -6.49 -19.13 -1.90
C ILE A 370 -7.96 -19.47 -1.64
N SER A 371 -8.87 -18.78 -2.34
CA SER A 371 -10.31 -19.00 -2.24
C SER A 371 -10.73 -20.33 -2.88
N ALA A 372 -11.77 -20.96 -2.34
CA ALA A 372 -12.42 -22.12 -2.95
C ALA A 372 -13.34 -21.75 -4.12
N GLY A 373 -13.58 -20.45 -4.34
CA GLY A 373 -14.36 -19.88 -5.44
C GLY A 373 -13.72 -18.57 -5.91
N CYS A 374 -14.52 -17.62 -6.39
CA CYS A 374 -14.01 -16.30 -6.74
C CYS A 374 -13.46 -15.58 -5.49
N ALA A 375 -12.22 -15.09 -5.56
CA ALA A 375 -11.63 -14.29 -4.48
C ALA A 375 -12.07 -12.81 -4.54
N ALA A 376 -12.33 -12.30 -5.74
CA ALA A 376 -12.70 -10.90 -5.95
C ALA A 376 -14.15 -10.63 -5.53
N SER A 377 -14.35 -9.57 -4.74
CA SER A 377 -15.68 -9.10 -4.31
C SER A 377 -16.56 -8.64 -5.48
N SER A 378 -15.94 -8.18 -6.58
CA SER A 378 -16.63 -7.79 -7.82
C SER A 378 -17.22 -8.98 -8.61
N ALA A 379 -16.88 -10.23 -8.23
CA ALA A 379 -17.15 -11.44 -9.01
C ALA A 379 -16.51 -11.46 -10.41
N VAL A 380 -15.62 -10.50 -10.72
CA VAL A 380 -14.81 -10.44 -11.92
C VAL A 380 -13.42 -10.98 -11.61
N GLU A 381 -12.91 -11.87 -12.45
CA GLU A 381 -11.62 -12.54 -12.28
C GLU A 381 -10.48 -11.53 -12.21
N ASN A 382 -9.70 -11.57 -11.13
CA ASN A 382 -8.49 -10.77 -10.98
C ASN A 382 -7.28 -11.60 -11.43
N TRP A 383 -6.77 -11.28 -12.62
CA TRP A 383 -5.62 -11.94 -13.21
C TRP A 383 -4.28 -11.40 -12.70
N ASN A 384 -4.27 -10.51 -11.71
CA ASN A 384 -3.05 -10.03 -11.07
C ASN A 384 -2.49 -11.08 -10.09
N ALA A 385 -1.20 -10.96 -9.76
CA ALA A 385 -0.55 -11.83 -8.78
C ALA A 385 -0.45 -11.16 -7.41
N TRP A 386 -0.72 -11.93 -6.36
CA TRP A 386 -0.33 -11.60 -4.99
C TRP A 386 1.13 -12.00 -4.81
N VAL A 387 1.95 -11.15 -4.21
CA VAL A 387 3.39 -11.41 -4.03
C VAL A 387 3.78 -11.19 -2.57
N GLY A 388 4.45 -12.17 -1.99
CA GLY A 388 5.00 -12.09 -0.65
C GLY A 388 6.48 -12.41 -0.64
N SER A 389 7.20 -11.85 0.32
CA SER A 389 8.58 -12.22 0.58
C SER A 389 8.88 -12.32 2.07
N ALA A 390 9.90 -13.09 2.41
CA ALA A 390 10.41 -13.23 3.76
C ALA A 390 11.92 -13.41 3.73
N MET A 391 12.62 -12.60 4.52
CA MET A 391 14.07 -12.68 4.69
C MET A 391 14.43 -13.30 6.03
N SER A 392 15.54 -14.05 6.06
CA SER A 392 16.09 -14.62 7.29
C SER A 392 16.54 -13.52 8.24
N THR A 393 16.28 -13.68 9.54
CA THR A 393 16.82 -12.78 10.57
C THR A 393 18.33 -12.94 10.78
N SER A 394 18.91 -14.04 10.28
CA SER A 394 20.34 -14.29 10.35
C SER A 394 21.06 -13.74 9.12
N THR A 395 22.19 -13.09 9.35
CA THR A 395 23.11 -12.71 8.29
C THR A 395 24.05 -13.86 7.97
N ILE A 396 24.44 -13.96 6.70
CA ILE A 396 25.39 -14.92 6.19
C ILE A 396 26.46 -14.23 5.34
N ALA A 397 27.44 -14.99 4.89
CA ALA A 397 28.38 -14.55 3.86
C ALA A 397 28.65 -15.75 2.95
N ALA A 398 27.96 -15.80 1.82
CA ALA A 398 28.12 -16.87 0.84
C ALA A 398 28.30 -16.27 -0.56
N THR A 399 29.45 -16.54 -1.16
CA THR A 399 29.79 -16.07 -2.51
C THR A 399 29.80 -17.28 -3.44
N PRO A 400 29.19 -17.20 -4.64
CA PRO A 400 29.31 -18.24 -5.66
C PRO A 400 30.78 -18.59 -5.95
N ALA A 401 31.04 -19.84 -6.34
CA ALA A 401 32.41 -20.32 -6.54
C ALA A 401 33.10 -19.77 -7.80
N PHE A 402 32.34 -19.18 -8.71
CA PHE A 402 32.80 -18.61 -9.97
C PHE A 402 31.96 -17.37 -10.31
N SER A 403 32.56 -16.44 -11.05
CA SER A 403 31.90 -15.23 -11.56
C SER A 403 31.10 -15.50 -12.84
N LEU A 404 30.22 -14.58 -13.24
CA LEU A 404 29.47 -14.68 -14.50
C LEU A 404 30.41 -14.81 -15.71
N SER A 405 31.53 -14.09 -15.72
CA SER A 405 32.54 -14.16 -16.80
C SER A 405 33.27 -15.50 -16.89
N GLU A 406 33.25 -16.29 -15.82
CA GLU A 406 33.80 -17.64 -15.79
C GLU A 406 32.72 -18.69 -16.10
N ALA A 407 31.45 -18.30 -16.16
CA ALA A 407 30.35 -19.18 -16.45
C ALA A 407 30.16 -19.34 -17.96
N SER A 408 29.69 -20.52 -18.37
CA SER A 408 29.13 -20.77 -19.69
C SER A 408 27.73 -21.36 -19.53
N CYS A 409 26.97 -21.34 -20.61
CA CYS A 409 25.76 -22.15 -20.65
C CYS A 409 26.12 -23.63 -20.51
N VAL A 410 25.37 -24.37 -19.68
CA VAL A 410 25.57 -25.81 -19.42
C VAL A 410 24.31 -26.64 -19.63
N GLU A 411 23.14 -25.99 -19.69
CA GLU A 411 21.87 -26.61 -20.07
C GLU A 411 21.15 -25.62 -20.99
N GLY A 412 20.56 -26.13 -22.07
CA GLY A 412 19.88 -25.30 -23.06
C GLY A 412 18.64 -25.97 -23.62
N TRP A 413 17.78 -25.13 -24.18
CA TRP A 413 16.52 -25.50 -24.80
C TRP A 413 16.45 -24.93 -26.22
N GLY A 414 15.71 -25.57 -27.11
CA GLY A 414 15.50 -25.08 -28.48
C GLY A 414 14.07 -25.33 -28.93
N TYR A 415 13.51 -24.40 -29.71
CA TYR A 415 12.18 -24.53 -30.29
C TYR A 415 12.13 -25.64 -31.35
N GLY A 416 11.03 -26.39 -31.43
CA GLY A 416 10.82 -27.38 -32.49
C GLY A 416 11.95 -28.39 -32.63
N ASN A 417 12.51 -28.52 -33.84
CA ASN A 417 13.56 -29.50 -34.15
C ASN A 417 14.95 -29.08 -33.61
N PHE A 418 15.09 -27.89 -33.02
CA PHE A 418 16.31 -27.48 -32.31
C PHE A 418 16.44 -28.12 -30.92
N LEU A 419 15.35 -28.59 -30.31
CA LEU A 419 15.33 -29.02 -28.90
C LEU A 419 16.50 -29.94 -28.54
N GLY A 420 16.59 -31.08 -29.21
CA GLY A 420 17.63 -32.06 -28.91
C GLY A 420 19.04 -31.57 -29.26
N LEU A 421 19.18 -30.69 -30.25
CA LEU A 421 20.47 -30.10 -30.61
C LEU A 421 20.93 -29.11 -29.54
N CYS A 422 20.05 -28.20 -29.11
CA CYS A 422 20.36 -27.23 -28.06
C CYS A 422 20.65 -27.89 -26.71
N GLU A 423 19.91 -28.93 -26.33
CA GLU A 423 20.19 -29.72 -25.12
C GLU A 423 21.61 -30.31 -25.15
N ALA A 424 22.05 -30.84 -26.29
CA ALA A 424 23.38 -31.42 -26.46
C ALA A 424 24.47 -30.35 -26.54
N ALA A 425 24.33 -29.41 -27.47
CA ALA A 425 25.30 -28.36 -27.77
C ALA A 425 25.59 -27.48 -26.55
N CYS A 426 24.55 -26.99 -25.87
CA CYS A 426 24.69 -26.16 -24.68
C CYS A 426 25.33 -26.96 -23.53
N GLY A 427 25.03 -28.26 -23.42
CA GLY A 427 25.71 -29.19 -22.52
C GLY A 427 27.22 -29.34 -22.77
N TRP A 428 27.72 -28.91 -23.93
CA TRP A 428 29.14 -28.87 -24.29
C TRP A 428 29.71 -27.45 -24.35
N GLY A 429 28.96 -26.45 -23.89
CA GLY A 429 29.40 -25.06 -23.84
C GLY A 429 29.29 -24.32 -25.17
N TYR A 430 28.62 -24.90 -26.18
CA TYR A 430 28.26 -24.23 -27.42
C TYR A 430 26.76 -23.97 -27.45
N CYS A 431 26.34 -22.76 -27.04
CA CYS A 431 24.92 -22.41 -26.94
C CYS A 431 24.64 -21.11 -27.73
N PRO A 432 24.41 -21.18 -29.05
CA PRO A 432 24.16 -20.00 -29.86
C PRO A 432 22.78 -19.40 -29.55
N MET A 433 22.73 -18.18 -28.99
CA MET A 433 21.47 -17.52 -28.59
C MET A 433 20.47 -17.30 -29.75
N THR A 434 20.95 -17.32 -31.00
CA THR A 434 20.12 -17.21 -32.19
C THR A 434 19.34 -18.49 -32.53
N ALA A 435 19.54 -19.58 -31.80
CA ALA A 435 18.86 -20.86 -32.00
C ALA A 435 18.49 -21.57 -30.67
N CYS A 436 19.30 -21.35 -29.62
CA CYS A 436 19.15 -21.99 -28.32
C CYS A 436 18.93 -20.95 -27.21
N LEU A 437 18.02 -21.28 -26.30
CA LEU A 437 17.84 -20.60 -25.03
C LEU A 437 18.75 -21.23 -23.98
N CYS A 438 19.55 -20.42 -23.28
CA CYS A 438 20.30 -20.92 -22.12
C CYS A 438 19.38 -21.02 -20.91
N THR A 439 19.19 -22.24 -20.39
CA THR A 439 18.35 -22.48 -19.21
C THR A 439 19.16 -22.57 -17.93
N LYS A 440 20.50 -22.69 -18.02
CA LYS A 440 21.38 -22.72 -16.86
C LYS A 440 22.82 -22.32 -17.17
N LEU A 441 23.36 -21.44 -16.32
CA LEU A 441 24.79 -21.10 -16.29
C LEU A 441 25.56 -22.00 -15.31
N GLY A 442 26.80 -22.31 -15.64
CA GLY A 442 27.70 -23.10 -14.81
C GLY A 442 29.15 -23.01 -15.27
N LEU A 443 30.06 -23.74 -14.63
CA LEU A 443 31.43 -23.83 -15.11
C LEU A 443 31.48 -24.49 -16.51
N PRO A 444 32.43 -24.10 -17.37
CA PRO A 444 32.63 -24.69 -18.69
C PRO A 444 32.59 -26.22 -18.64
N PRO A 445 31.66 -26.85 -19.38
CA PRO A 445 31.49 -28.29 -19.30
C PRO A 445 32.67 -29.01 -19.94
N THR A 446 32.83 -30.30 -19.59
CA THR A 446 33.85 -31.12 -20.23
C THR A 446 33.36 -31.57 -21.60
N VAL A 447 34.02 -31.10 -22.65
CA VAL A 447 33.63 -31.39 -24.03
C VAL A 447 34.05 -32.82 -24.43
N PRO A 448 33.20 -33.59 -25.13
CA PRO A 448 33.56 -34.88 -25.70
C PRO A 448 34.74 -34.79 -26.67
N THR A 449 35.42 -35.91 -26.92
CA THR A 449 36.47 -35.94 -27.95
C THR A 449 35.84 -35.90 -29.34
N ASP A 450 36.37 -35.04 -30.20
CA ASP A 450 36.02 -34.95 -31.61
C ASP A 450 36.02 -36.34 -32.28
N THR A 451 34.88 -36.69 -32.86
CA THR A 451 34.73 -37.88 -33.71
C THR A 451 35.22 -37.61 -35.14
N GLY A 452 35.36 -36.33 -35.53
CA GLY A 452 35.68 -35.90 -36.89
C GLY A 452 34.50 -35.99 -37.87
N VAL A 453 33.29 -36.27 -37.38
CA VAL A 453 32.08 -36.34 -38.19
C VAL A 453 31.56 -34.93 -38.46
N GLN A 454 31.60 -34.50 -39.72
CA GLN A 454 30.98 -33.24 -40.13
C GLN A 454 29.46 -33.43 -40.30
N GLY A 455 28.69 -32.69 -39.52
CA GLY A 455 27.24 -32.58 -39.67
C GLY A 455 26.83 -31.40 -40.55
N TYR A 456 25.70 -31.57 -41.23
CA TYR A 456 25.00 -30.57 -42.02
C TYR A 456 23.50 -30.65 -41.71
N PRO A 457 22.75 -29.55 -41.81
CA PRO A 457 21.29 -29.62 -41.73
C PRO A 457 20.73 -30.51 -42.85
N ILE A 458 19.63 -31.22 -42.58
CA ILE A 458 18.96 -32.03 -43.59
C ILE A 458 18.09 -31.19 -44.53
N ALA A 459 17.60 -31.81 -45.61
CA ALA A 459 16.74 -31.14 -46.57
C ALA A 459 15.39 -30.77 -45.90
N GLY A 460 15.03 -29.49 -45.98
CA GLY A 460 13.86 -28.93 -45.30
C GLY A 460 14.22 -27.95 -44.18
N GLU A 461 15.42 -28.10 -43.59
CA GLU A 461 15.94 -27.19 -42.58
C GLU A 461 16.63 -25.97 -43.20
N ASP A 462 16.80 -24.92 -42.39
CA ASP A 462 17.42 -23.67 -42.77
C ASP A 462 18.89 -23.56 -42.26
N PRO A 463 19.64 -22.53 -42.70
CA PRO A 463 21.04 -22.34 -42.30
C PRO A 463 21.31 -22.21 -40.80
N SER A 464 20.34 -21.82 -39.98
CA SER A 464 20.49 -21.64 -38.53
C SER A 464 20.87 -22.94 -37.80
N TYR A 465 20.51 -24.11 -38.35
CA TYR A 465 20.93 -25.43 -37.86
C TYR A 465 22.42 -25.75 -38.10
N SER A 466 23.10 -25.00 -38.98
CA SER A 466 24.42 -25.41 -39.49
C SER A 466 25.49 -25.50 -38.39
N GLY A 467 25.52 -24.52 -37.48
CA GLY A 467 26.47 -24.49 -36.37
C GLY A 467 26.24 -25.66 -35.41
N LEU A 468 24.98 -25.87 -35.03
CA LEU A 468 24.55 -26.94 -34.13
C LEU A 468 24.83 -28.33 -34.74
N CYS A 469 24.41 -28.58 -35.98
CA CYS A 469 24.70 -29.85 -36.65
C CYS A 469 26.20 -30.13 -36.79
N SER A 470 27.01 -29.10 -37.06
CA SER A 470 28.46 -29.26 -37.16
C SER A 470 29.07 -29.69 -35.82
N ILE A 471 28.69 -29.03 -34.73
CA ILE A 471 29.21 -29.31 -33.38
C ILE A 471 28.71 -30.65 -32.88
N ASP A 472 27.39 -30.88 -32.97
CA ASP A 472 26.77 -32.02 -32.33
C ASP A 472 27.17 -33.34 -32.99
N CYS A 473 27.16 -33.38 -34.33
CA CYS A 473 27.60 -34.55 -35.06
C CYS A 473 29.09 -34.84 -34.77
N ASN A 474 29.92 -33.80 -34.64
CA ASN A 474 31.33 -33.96 -34.31
C ASN A 474 31.54 -34.53 -32.89
N TYR A 475 30.63 -34.26 -31.94
CA TYR A 475 30.66 -34.84 -30.60
C TYR A 475 29.84 -36.12 -30.43
N GLY A 476 29.30 -36.65 -31.54
CA GLY A 476 28.67 -37.96 -31.58
C GLY A 476 27.14 -37.96 -31.41
N TYR A 477 26.50 -36.79 -31.38
CA TYR A 477 25.06 -36.63 -31.43
C TYR A 477 24.64 -36.10 -32.80
N CYS A 478 24.16 -36.98 -33.68
CA CYS A 478 23.77 -36.59 -35.04
C CYS A 478 22.35 -37.09 -35.33
N PRO A 479 21.32 -36.41 -34.81
CA PRO A 479 19.94 -36.86 -34.96
C PRO A 479 19.52 -36.76 -36.42
N SER A 480 19.12 -37.88 -37.03
CA SER A 480 18.73 -37.93 -38.44
C SER A 480 17.48 -37.13 -38.79
N THR A 481 16.78 -36.60 -37.77
CA THR A 481 15.62 -35.73 -37.92
C THR A 481 16.00 -34.28 -38.18
N ALA A 482 17.22 -33.85 -37.87
CA ALA A 482 17.67 -32.46 -38.06
C ALA A 482 19.01 -32.38 -38.81
N CYS A 483 19.90 -33.34 -38.58
CA CYS A 483 21.25 -33.35 -39.12
C CYS A 483 21.55 -34.61 -39.94
N GLY A 484 22.40 -34.44 -40.95
CA GLY A 484 22.96 -35.52 -41.77
C GLY A 484 24.45 -35.28 -42.05
N THR A 485 25.11 -36.26 -42.67
CA THR A 485 26.55 -36.17 -43.00
C THR A 485 26.79 -35.76 -44.46
N VAL A 486 25.77 -35.28 -45.15
CA VAL A 486 25.82 -34.88 -46.56
C VAL A 486 25.23 -33.49 -46.65
N GLU A 487 25.99 -32.57 -47.23
CA GLU A 487 25.54 -31.21 -47.50
C GLU A 487 24.42 -31.21 -48.56
N VAL A 488 23.34 -30.51 -48.27
CA VAL A 488 22.18 -30.37 -49.14
C VAL A 488 21.82 -28.89 -49.30
N PRO A 489 21.14 -28.49 -50.38
CA PRO A 489 20.59 -27.14 -50.49
C PRO A 489 19.61 -26.86 -49.35
N LEU A 490 19.83 -25.77 -48.62
CA LEU A 490 18.97 -25.33 -47.51
C LEU A 490 17.89 -24.37 -47.99
N THR A 491 16.78 -24.31 -47.25
CA THR A 491 15.71 -23.35 -47.51
C THR A 491 15.98 -22.11 -46.64
N ILE A 492 15.98 -20.92 -47.23
CA ILE A 492 16.04 -19.68 -46.44
C ILE A 492 14.60 -19.25 -46.22
N PRO A 493 14.08 -19.34 -44.98
CA PRO A 493 12.71 -18.94 -44.72
C PRO A 493 12.59 -17.42 -44.88
N THR A 494 11.45 -16.95 -45.37
CA THR A 494 11.16 -15.53 -45.51
C THR A 494 10.77 -14.87 -44.19
N VAL A 495 10.45 -15.70 -43.19
CA VAL A 495 10.08 -15.32 -41.82
C VAL A 495 10.88 -16.20 -40.89
N SER A 496 11.32 -15.67 -39.74
CA SER A 496 12.07 -16.45 -38.75
C SER A 496 11.24 -17.62 -38.22
N ASP A 497 11.84 -18.80 -38.07
CA ASP A 497 11.23 -19.96 -37.41
C ASP A 497 10.88 -19.70 -35.93
N PHE A 498 11.44 -18.63 -35.36
CA PHE A 498 11.20 -18.18 -33.99
C PHE A 498 10.18 -17.03 -33.89
N ALA A 499 9.65 -16.55 -35.02
CA ALA A 499 8.58 -15.56 -35.01
C ALA A 499 7.28 -16.20 -34.50
N PRO A 500 6.55 -15.55 -33.59
CA PRO A 500 5.28 -16.08 -33.12
C PRO A 500 4.25 -16.15 -34.27
N GLU A 501 3.39 -17.17 -34.23
CA GLU A 501 2.31 -17.31 -35.19
C GLU A 501 1.15 -16.36 -34.86
N THR A 502 0.54 -15.77 -35.88
CA THR A 502 -0.69 -14.96 -35.78
C THR A 502 -1.85 -15.67 -36.45
N CYS A 503 -3.06 -15.15 -36.30
CA CYS A 503 -4.18 -15.64 -37.11
C CYS A 503 -3.95 -15.26 -38.59
N THR A 504 -4.28 -16.19 -39.50
CA THR A 504 -4.17 -16.01 -40.96
C THR A 504 -5.46 -16.31 -41.72
N ASP A 505 -6.47 -16.84 -41.04
CA ASP A 505 -7.83 -17.01 -41.57
C ASP A 505 -8.79 -17.18 -40.40
N GLY A 506 -10.00 -16.64 -40.51
CA GLY A 506 -11.00 -16.72 -39.45
C GLY A 506 -12.41 -16.49 -39.94
N ASN A 507 -13.38 -16.83 -39.09
CA ASN A 507 -14.79 -16.62 -39.38
C ASN A 507 -15.54 -15.98 -38.21
N GLY A 508 -16.63 -15.28 -38.52
CA GLY A 508 -17.52 -14.65 -37.57
C GLY A 508 -18.97 -15.07 -37.82
N SER A 509 -19.90 -14.49 -37.07
CA SER A 509 -21.34 -14.71 -37.26
C SER A 509 -22.10 -13.38 -37.21
N GLY A 510 -23.26 -13.33 -37.87
CA GLY A 510 -24.06 -12.10 -37.96
C GLY A 510 -23.28 -10.98 -38.64
N ASP A 511 -23.17 -9.83 -37.99
CA ASP A 511 -22.46 -8.66 -38.53
C ASP A 511 -20.95 -8.91 -38.70
N PHE A 512 -20.39 -9.93 -38.01
CA PHE A 512 -18.97 -10.25 -38.07
C PHE A 512 -18.57 -11.21 -39.20
N GLU A 513 -19.52 -11.75 -39.98
CA GLU A 513 -19.22 -12.79 -40.96
C GLU A 513 -18.19 -12.35 -42.01
N LEU A 514 -18.34 -11.13 -42.55
CA LEU A 514 -17.40 -10.56 -43.53
C LEU A 514 -16.16 -9.95 -42.85
N LEU A 515 -16.37 -9.29 -41.70
CA LEU A 515 -15.33 -8.58 -40.97
C LEU A 515 -14.24 -9.52 -40.46
N CYS A 516 -14.60 -10.65 -39.84
CA CYS A 516 -13.63 -11.62 -39.34
C CYS A 516 -12.84 -12.28 -40.47
N GLY A 517 -13.45 -12.51 -41.63
CA GLY A 517 -12.75 -13.11 -42.78
C GLY A 517 -11.59 -12.23 -43.28
N PHE A 518 -11.77 -10.90 -43.26
CA PHE A 518 -10.69 -9.98 -43.60
C PHE A 518 -9.70 -9.79 -42.44
N ALA A 519 -10.19 -9.39 -41.26
CA ALA A 519 -9.34 -8.99 -40.15
C ALA A 519 -8.45 -10.13 -39.64
N CYS A 520 -9.02 -11.33 -39.49
CA CYS A 520 -8.26 -12.52 -39.09
C CYS A 520 -7.23 -12.95 -40.13
N GLY A 521 -7.44 -12.62 -41.41
CA GLY A 521 -6.48 -12.85 -42.49
C GLY A 521 -5.17 -12.08 -42.31
N HIS A 522 -5.20 -11.01 -41.52
CA HIS A 522 -4.10 -10.05 -41.34
C HIS A 522 -3.71 -9.90 -39.86
N GLY A 523 -3.91 -10.96 -39.05
CA GLY A 523 -3.49 -11.01 -37.65
C GLY A 523 -4.45 -10.40 -36.63
N TYR A 524 -5.46 -9.62 -37.04
CA TYR A 524 -6.42 -8.99 -36.13
C TYR A 524 -7.68 -9.84 -35.98
N CYS A 525 -7.65 -10.81 -35.06
CA CYS A 525 -8.73 -11.79 -34.88
C CYS A 525 -9.23 -11.87 -33.44
N PRO A 526 -10.09 -10.94 -32.98
CA PRO A 526 -10.48 -10.87 -31.58
C PRO A 526 -11.38 -12.05 -31.20
N ILE A 527 -11.00 -12.81 -30.17
CA ILE A 527 -11.63 -14.11 -29.85
C ILE A 527 -13.08 -13.99 -29.38
N HIS A 528 -13.50 -12.81 -28.94
CA HIS A 528 -14.87 -12.55 -28.51
C HIS A 528 -15.84 -12.32 -29.68
N ALA A 529 -15.34 -12.04 -30.89
CA ALA A 529 -16.15 -11.83 -32.09
C ALA A 529 -15.85 -12.83 -33.22
N CYS A 530 -14.59 -13.24 -33.33
CA CYS A 530 -14.07 -14.07 -34.41
C CYS A 530 -13.52 -15.39 -33.89
N ASN A 531 -13.59 -16.42 -34.73
CA ASN A 531 -12.95 -17.70 -34.51
C ASN A 531 -11.82 -17.88 -35.52
N CYS A 532 -10.58 -17.91 -35.03
CA CYS A 532 -9.42 -18.18 -35.85
C CYS A 532 -9.43 -19.64 -36.35
N THR A 533 -9.21 -19.85 -37.64
CA THR A 533 -9.29 -21.16 -38.30
C THR A 533 -7.95 -21.65 -38.86
N SER A 534 -6.99 -20.76 -39.07
CA SER A 534 -5.59 -21.09 -39.35
C SER A 534 -4.64 -20.07 -38.76
N THR A 535 -3.43 -20.52 -38.43
CA THR A 535 -2.34 -19.69 -37.93
C THR A 535 -1.16 -19.72 -38.89
N GLY A 536 -0.27 -18.74 -38.80
CA GLY A 536 0.92 -18.65 -39.62
C GLY A 536 1.66 -17.33 -39.42
N PRO A 537 2.62 -16.99 -40.30
CA PRO A 537 3.31 -15.72 -40.23
C PRO A 537 2.37 -14.51 -40.39
N LEU A 538 2.67 -13.44 -39.66
CA LEU A 538 1.93 -12.18 -39.76
C LEU A 538 1.99 -11.62 -41.19
N ASP A 539 0.81 -11.34 -41.76
CA ASP A 539 0.68 -10.55 -42.98
C ASP A 539 0.51 -9.08 -42.61
N ASN A 540 1.59 -8.30 -42.75
CA ASN A 540 1.59 -6.88 -42.40
C ASN A 540 0.88 -6.05 -43.48
N PHE A 541 -0.44 -6.09 -43.47
CA PHE A 541 -1.27 -5.38 -44.44
C PHE A 541 -1.19 -3.85 -44.20
N PRO A 542 -0.78 -3.05 -45.20
CA PRO A 542 -0.47 -1.64 -44.99
C PRO A 542 -1.66 -0.81 -44.50
N VAL A 543 -1.43 0.02 -43.49
CA VAL A 543 -2.36 1.09 -43.10
C VAL A 543 -2.33 2.19 -44.16
N VAL A 544 -3.51 2.50 -44.71
CA VAL A 544 -3.71 3.54 -45.73
C VAL A 544 -4.14 4.86 -45.10
N ASN A 545 -4.91 4.80 -44.02
CA ASN A 545 -5.39 5.97 -43.28
C ASN A 545 -5.46 5.66 -41.78
N ALA A 546 -4.36 5.91 -41.05
CA ALA A 546 -4.29 5.69 -39.61
C ALA A 546 -5.21 6.61 -38.76
N SER A 547 -5.93 7.53 -39.40
CA SER A 547 -6.92 8.39 -38.73
C SER A 547 -8.36 7.97 -39.02
N ALA A 548 -8.56 6.88 -39.77
CA ALA A 548 -9.90 6.36 -40.00
C ALA A 548 -10.46 5.77 -38.70
N THR A 549 -11.68 6.16 -38.34
CA THR A 549 -12.43 5.56 -37.24
C THR A 549 -13.80 5.09 -37.72
N ALA A 550 -14.21 3.91 -37.30
CA ALA A 550 -15.47 3.29 -37.66
C ALA A 550 -15.96 2.33 -36.57
N ARG A 551 -17.26 2.07 -36.55
CA ARG A 551 -17.86 1.11 -35.62
C ARG A 551 -18.98 0.33 -36.28
N LEU A 552 -19.41 -0.75 -35.65
CA LEU A 552 -20.58 -1.50 -36.10
C LEU A 552 -21.86 -0.66 -36.10
N VAL A 553 -22.59 -0.70 -37.22
CA VAL A 553 -23.91 -0.06 -37.39
C VAL A 553 -24.95 -0.59 -36.40
N SER A 554 -24.83 -1.84 -35.97
CA SER A 554 -25.73 -2.46 -35.00
C SER A 554 -25.52 -1.96 -33.57
N GLY A 555 -24.43 -1.26 -33.28
CA GLY A 555 -24.08 -0.76 -31.95
C GLY A 555 -23.51 -1.81 -31.00
N TYR A 556 -23.26 -3.04 -31.48
CA TYR A 556 -22.49 -4.04 -30.72
C TYR A 556 -21.01 -3.62 -30.62
N ASN A 557 -20.32 -4.10 -29.58
CA ASN A 557 -18.87 -3.96 -29.48
C ASN A 557 -18.23 -4.72 -30.64
N ASP A 558 -17.52 -4.01 -31.50
CA ASP A 558 -16.88 -4.55 -32.70
C ASP A 558 -15.45 -5.01 -32.44
N TYR A 559 -14.96 -4.85 -31.20
CA TYR A 559 -13.61 -5.19 -30.76
C TYR A 559 -12.53 -4.56 -31.65
N GLY A 560 -12.79 -3.35 -32.18
CA GLY A 560 -11.87 -2.60 -33.03
C GLY A 560 -11.74 -3.12 -34.46
N ILE A 561 -12.57 -4.09 -34.88
CA ILE A 561 -12.48 -4.66 -36.24
C ILE A 561 -12.85 -3.62 -37.30
N CYS A 562 -13.84 -2.75 -37.05
CA CYS A 562 -14.19 -1.72 -38.04
C CYS A 562 -13.06 -0.71 -38.20
N ASP A 563 -12.45 -0.22 -37.10
CA ASP A 563 -11.26 0.63 -37.16
C ASP A 563 -10.15 -0.05 -37.98
N PHE A 564 -9.78 -1.28 -37.61
CA PHE A 564 -8.73 -2.04 -38.31
C PHE A 564 -8.98 -2.17 -39.81
N ALA A 565 -10.24 -2.46 -40.20
CA ALA A 565 -10.64 -2.61 -41.60
C ALA A 565 -10.64 -1.27 -42.36
N CYS A 566 -11.17 -0.20 -41.76
CA CYS A 566 -11.30 1.10 -42.39
C CYS A 566 -9.94 1.82 -42.52
N GLU A 567 -9.03 1.65 -41.57
CA GLU A 567 -7.63 2.09 -41.67
C GLU A 567 -6.90 1.54 -42.90
N ARG A 568 -7.37 0.38 -43.39
CA ARG A 568 -6.76 -0.41 -44.46
C ARG A 568 -7.56 -0.37 -45.77
N ASP A 569 -8.45 0.61 -45.91
CA ASP A 569 -9.31 0.80 -47.10
C ASP A 569 -10.22 -0.42 -47.40
N ASN A 570 -10.62 -1.14 -46.35
CA ASN A 570 -11.54 -2.28 -46.39
C ASN A 570 -12.81 -2.03 -45.55
N CYS A 571 -13.22 -0.78 -45.47
CA CYS A 571 -14.41 -0.36 -44.74
C CYS A 571 -15.68 -0.85 -45.47
N ASP A 572 -16.44 -1.76 -44.87
CA ASP A 572 -17.76 -2.12 -45.39
C ASP A 572 -18.81 -1.12 -44.88
N ASP A 573 -19.17 -0.13 -45.70
CA ASP A 573 -20.15 0.93 -45.36
C ASP A 573 -21.55 0.40 -44.99
N ILE A 574 -21.84 -0.89 -45.17
CA ILE A 574 -23.11 -1.53 -44.73
C ILE A 574 -23.02 -1.97 -43.27
N VAL A 575 -21.84 -2.44 -42.84
CA VAL A 575 -21.62 -3.08 -41.55
C VAL A 575 -20.91 -2.14 -40.58
N CYS A 576 -19.95 -1.36 -41.08
CA CYS A 576 -19.20 -0.35 -40.35
C CYS A 576 -19.65 1.04 -40.78
N GLU A 577 -20.11 1.87 -39.84
CA GLU A 577 -20.36 3.28 -40.08
C GLU A 577 -19.09 4.11 -39.81
N PRO A 578 -18.60 4.87 -40.79
CA PRO A 578 -17.56 5.87 -40.55
C PRO A 578 -18.08 6.93 -39.58
N GLY A 579 -17.35 7.16 -38.50
CA GLY A 579 -17.64 8.25 -37.57
C GLY A 579 -16.65 9.38 -37.77
N ASP A 580 -17.11 10.64 -37.65
CA ASP A 580 -16.23 11.67 -37.11
C ASP A 580 -15.79 11.16 -35.73
N THR A 581 -14.47 11.22 -35.45
CA THR A 581 -13.84 10.76 -34.21
C THR A 581 -14.77 10.94 -33.02
N TRP A 582 -15.38 9.85 -32.56
CA TRP A 582 -16.08 9.84 -31.29
C TRP A 582 -15.01 10.01 -30.22
N LEU A 583 -14.91 11.21 -29.65
CA LEU A 583 -14.24 11.34 -28.38
C LEU A 583 -15.09 10.55 -27.39
N TRP A 584 -14.46 9.59 -26.74
CA TRP A 584 -14.99 8.82 -25.62
C TRP A 584 -15.43 9.71 -24.41
N LEU A 585 -15.36 11.05 -24.53
CA LEU A 585 -16.01 12.05 -23.67
C LEU A 585 -17.53 12.19 -23.89
N ASP A 586 -18.07 11.77 -25.04
CA ASP A 586 -19.50 11.91 -25.35
C ASP A 586 -20.37 10.74 -24.82
N GLN A 587 -19.76 9.68 -24.30
CA GLN A 587 -20.48 8.55 -23.70
C GLN A 587 -20.59 8.63 -22.17
N LEU A 588 -19.93 9.63 -21.54
CA LEU A 588 -19.92 9.82 -20.07
C LEU A 588 -20.20 11.27 -19.63
N SER A 589 -20.67 12.16 -20.50
CA SER A 589 -21.10 13.49 -20.06
C SER A 589 -22.59 13.53 -19.72
N CYS A 590 -22.99 12.80 -18.67
CA CYS A 590 -24.06 13.35 -17.85
C CYS A 590 -23.45 14.57 -17.14
N SER A 591 -23.59 15.75 -17.75
CA SER A 591 -23.22 16.99 -17.08
C SER A 591 -24.16 17.22 -15.88
N ASP A 592 -23.73 17.92 -14.83
CA ASP A 592 -24.50 18.16 -13.59
C ASP A 592 -25.90 18.78 -13.78
N ASN A 593 -26.26 19.17 -15.02
CA ASN A 593 -27.53 19.78 -15.38
C ASN A 593 -28.32 18.99 -16.44
N ASP A 594 -27.94 17.73 -16.68
CA ASP A 594 -28.63 16.88 -17.65
C ASP A 594 -29.96 16.35 -17.07
N THR A 595 -30.99 16.30 -17.91
CA THR A 595 -32.39 16.00 -17.51
C THR A 595 -32.93 14.74 -18.18
N TRP A 596 -32.04 13.93 -18.75
CA TRP A 596 -32.39 12.65 -19.35
C TRP A 596 -32.57 11.58 -18.27
N SER A 597 -33.66 10.81 -18.34
CA SER A 597 -34.12 9.87 -17.29
C SER A 597 -33.19 8.67 -17.00
N TRP A 598 -32.09 8.54 -17.72
CA TRP A 598 -31.05 7.51 -17.51
C TRP A 598 -29.71 8.12 -17.04
N CYS A 599 -29.59 9.46 -17.07
CA CYS A 599 -28.56 10.25 -16.39
C CYS A 599 -28.98 10.70 -14.98
N GLU A 600 -30.28 10.64 -14.66
CA GLU A 600 -30.77 10.81 -13.29
C GLU A 600 -30.37 9.60 -12.43
N VAL A 601 -29.15 9.64 -11.89
CA VAL A 601 -28.89 8.96 -10.61
C VAL A 601 -29.46 9.91 -9.57
N GLU A 602 -30.60 9.57 -8.97
CA GLU A 602 -30.99 10.25 -7.73
C GLU A 602 -29.86 9.99 -6.74
N ALA A 603 -29.05 11.02 -6.48
CA ALA A 603 -28.06 10.96 -5.43
C ALA A 603 -28.81 10.57 -4.15
N PRO A 604 -28.36 9.54 -3.42
CA PRO A 604 -29.06 9.06 -2.23
C PRO A 604 -29.12 10.14 -1.12
N CYS A 605 -28.35 11.22 -1.28
CA CYS A 605 -28.25 12.34 -0.36
C CYS A 605 -28.06 13.68 -1.10
N ASP A 606 -28.62 14.76 -0.56
CA ASP A 606 -28.21 16.12 -0.93
C ASP A 606 -26.93 16.49 -0.16
N TYR A 607 -25.78 16.23 -0.78
CA TYR A 607 -24.46 16.54 -0.22
C TYR A 607 -24.14 18.05 -0.18
N THR A 608 -25.00 18.91 -0.75
CA THR A 608 -24.79 20.37 -0.74
C THR A 608 -25.28 21.04 0.55
N LEU A 609 -26.03 20.31 1.37
CA LEU A 609 -26.44 20.76 2.69
C LEU A 609 -25.21 20.82 3.61
N ASN A 610 -25.12 21.88 4.42
CA ASN A 610 -24.05 22.05 5.39
C ASN A 610 -24.67 22.32 6.76
N PHE A 611 -24.35 21.46 7.71
CA PHE A 611 -24.83 21.54 9.08
C PHE A 611 -23.66 21.89 10.00
N MET A 612 -23.84 22.91 10.83
CA MET A 612 -22.80 23.38 11.75
C MET A 612 -22.90 22.70 13.12
N SER A 613 -24.02 22.06 13.42
CA SER A 613 -24.26 21.40 14.71
C SER A 613 -25.14 20.16 14.54
N PHE A 614 -25.05 19.22 15.50
CA PHE A 614 -25.92 18.05 15.54
C PHE A 614 -27.39 18.40 15.78
N ASP A 615 -27.68 19.52 16.44
CA ASP A 615 -29.05 20.02 16.62
C ASP A 615 -29.68 20.45 15.28
N ASP A 616 -28.91 21.15 14.44
CA ASP A 616 -29.38 21.56 13.11
C ASP A 616 -29.61 20.36 12.19
N LEU A 617 -28.72 19.37 12.26
CA LEU A 617 -28.87 18.10 11.52
C LEU A 617 -30.08 17.32 12.04
N GLY A 618 -30.24 17.18 13.35
CA GLY A 618 -31.36 16.47 13.98
C GLY A 618 -32.73 17.01 13.60
N LEU A 619 -32.86 18.33 13.40
CA LEU A 619 -34.09 18.95 12.89
C LEU A 619 -34.35 18.66 11.40
N ALA A 620 -33.31 18.37 10.63
CA ALA A 620 -33.37 18.10 9.19
C ALA A 620 -33.38 16.61 8.82
N MET A 621 -33.11 15.72 9.79
CA MET A 621 -33.08 14.26 9.59
C MET A 621 -34.45 13.65 9.26
N GLU A 622 -35.56 14.33 9.56
CA GLU A 622 -36.92 13.81 9.29
C GLU A 622 -37.17 13.71 7.77
N GLY A 623 -36.96 12.52 7.21
CA GLY A 623 -37.11 12.21 5.78
C GLY A 623 -35.80 12.13 4.99
N MET A 624 -34.65 12.16 5.67
CA MET A 624 -33.32 11.93 5.09
C MET A 624 -32.98 10.43 5.11
N ASP A 625 -32.27 9.93 4.09
CA ASP A 625 -31.76 8.55 4.07
C ASP A 625 -30.66 8.37 5.14
N ASP A 626 -30.57 7.20 5.76
CA ASP A 626 -29.65 6.93 6.88
C ASP A 626 -28.18 7.17 6.49
N ALA A 627 -27.79 6.80 5.28
CA ALA A 627 -26.44 7.04 4.78
C ALA A 627 -26.16 8.54 4.54
N CYS A 628 -27.20 9.32 4.27
CA CYS A 628 -27.13 10.78 4.13
C CYS A 628 -26.96 11.46 5.49
N VAL A 629 -27.63 10.96 6.53
CA VAL A 629 -27.45 11.43 7.90
C VAL A 629 -26.00 11.21 8.34
N ASP A 630 -25.48 9.98 8.18
CA ASP A 630 -24.11 9.65 8.56
C ASP A 630 -23.07 10.54 7.86
N PHE A 631 -23.27 10.81 6.55
CA PHE A 631 -22.42 11.73 5.80
C PHE A 631 -22.39 13.14 6.40
N HIS A 632 -23.56 13.67 6.76
CA HIS A 632 -23.67 15.00 7.35
C HIS A 632 -23.15 15.05 8.79
N MET A 633 -23.23 13.94 9.54
CA MET A 633 -22.58 13.82 10.86
C MET A 633 -21.05 13.96 10.73
N LEU A 634 -20.45 13.38 9.69
CA LEU A 634 -19.01 13.57 9.39
C LEU A 634 -18.67 15.05 9.11
N THR A 635 -19.53 15.78 8.40
CA THR A 635 -19.37 17.23 8.19
C THR A 635 -19.41 18.01 9.50
N VAL A 636 -20.35 17.67 10.39
CA VAL A 636 -20.43 18.29 11.72
C VAL A 636 -19.17 17.99 12.54
N PHE A 637 -18.66 16.74 12.52
CA PHE A 637 -17.40 16.40 13.20
C PHE A 637 -16.21 17.21 12.69
N TYR A 638 -16.09 17.38 11.37
CA TYR A 638 -15.03 18.21 10.78
C TYR A 638 -15.07 19.64 11.34
N ASN A 639 -16.27 20.25 11.37
CA ASN A 639 -16.49 21.60 11.88
C ASN A 639 -16.21 21.71 13.39
N LEU A 640 -16.55 20.68 14.16
CA LEU A 640 -16.27 20.64 15.60
C LEU A 640 -14.77 20.57 15.90
N ILE A 641 -13.96 19.94 15.05
CA ILE A 641 -12.50 19.95 15.20
C ILE A 641 -11.96 21.37 15.00
N ASP A 642 -12.45 22.10 14.00
CA ASP A 642 -12.09 23.52 13.80
C ASP A 642 -12.51 24.37 15.01
N GLU A 643 -13.68 24.12 15.58
CA GLU A 643 -14.15 24.80 16.79
C GLU A 643 -13.27 24.47 18.01
N VAL A 644 -12.84 23.22 18.19
CA VAL A 644 -11.89 22.81 19.22
C VAL A 644 -10.59 23.61 19.07
N VAL A 645 -10.02 23.68 17.87
CA VAL A 645 -8.77 24.40 17.61
C VAL A 645 -8.94 25.89 17.87
N ALA A 646 -10.05 26.49 17.44
CA ALA A 646 -10.35 27.89 17.67
C ALA A 646 -10.51 28.20 19.17
N ASN A 647 -11.32 27.43 19.89
CA ASN A 647 -11.55 27.62 21.32
C ASN A 647 -10.27 27.39 22.14
N TYR A 648 -9.45 26.40 21.79
CA TYR A 648 -8.14 26.20 22.40
C TYR A 648 -7.21 27.39 22.16
N THR A 649 -7.13 27.86 20.91
CA THR A 649 -6.30 29.00 20.54
C THR A 649 -6.74 30.24 21.31
N ASP A 650 -8.05 30.50 21.37
CA ASP A 650 -8.63 31.59 22.17
C ASP A 650 -8.28 31.47 23.65
N ILE A 651 -8.32 30.28 24.24
CA ILE A 651 -7.92 30.05 25.63
C ILE A 651 -6.45 30.44 25.85
N ILE A 652 -5.54 29.97 24.98
CA ILE A 652 -4.11 30.21 25.09
C ILE A 652 -3.75 31.68 24.78
N GLU A 653 -4.44 32.33 23.86
CA GLU A 653 -4.15 33.70 23.43
C GLU A 653 -4.84 34.78 24.29
N SER A 654 -6.09 34.55 24.72
CA SER A 654 -6.90 35.55 25.43
C SER A 654 -6.68 35.55 26.94
N THR A 655 -6.03 34.53 27.49
CA THR A 655 -5.84 34.37 28.94
C THR A 655 -4.48 33.78 29.31
N ASP A 656 -4.00 34.10 30.51
CA ASP A 656 -2.83 33.42 31.07
C ASP A 656 -3.27 32.06 31.64
N TYR A 657 -3.54 31.11 30.73
CA TYR A 657 -4.02 29.77 31.05
C TYR A 657 -3.10 29.08 32.05
N ASN A 658 -1.78 29.10 31.80
CA ASN A 658 -0.78 28.51 32.68
C ASN A 658 -0.82 29.10 34.10
N THR A 659 -0.98 30.42 34.23
CA THR A 659 -1.17 31.04 35.55
C THR A 659 -2.48 30.59 36.19
N SER A 660 -3.58 30.56 35.45
CA SER A 660 -4.90 30.15 35.97
C SER A 660 -4.89 28.69 36.42
N PHE A 661 -4.26 27.80 35.65
CA PHE A 661 -4.04 26.40 36.01
C PHE A 661 -3.16 26.26 37.26
N GLY A 662 -2.14 27.10 37.42
CA GLY A 662 -1.36 27.17 38.67
C GLY A 662 -2.22 27.45 39.90
N TYR A 663 -3.14 28.42 39.82
CA TYR A 663 -4.10 28.71 40.89
C TYR A 663 -5.15 27.61 41.07
N TYR A 664 -5.54 26.93 39.99
CA TYR A 664 -6.40 25.76 40.06
C TYR A 664 -5.76 24.62 40.87
N LYS A 665 -4.46 24.34 40.67
CA LYS A 665 -3.72 23.36 41.50
C LYS A 665 -3.76 23.73 42.98
N GLU A 666 -3.58 25.01 43.30
CA GLU A 666 -3.67 25.50 44.68
C GLU A 666 -5.09 25.32 45.26
N TYR A 667 -6.13 25.61 44.47
CA TYR A 667 -7.52 25.34 44.84
C TYR A 667 -7.75 23.87 45.18
N ILE A 668 -7.26 22.94 44.35
CA ILE A 668 -7.39 21.49 44.60
C ILE A 668 -6.68 21.07 45.88
N GLU A 669 -5.44 21.50 46.10
CA GLU A 669 -4.70 21.17 47.31
C GLU A 669 -5.38 21.66 48.60
N VAL A 670 -5.95 22.86 48.57
CA VAL A 670 -6.71 23.43 49.70
C VAL A 670 -7.98 22.62 49.93
N ASN A 671 -8.69 22.26 48.86
CA ASN A 671 -9.98 21.59 49.00
C ASN A 671 -9.87 20.11 49.43
N ILE A 672 -8.83 19.38 49.00
CA ILE A 672 -8.54 18.03 49.54
C ILE A 672 -8.38 18.10 51.06
N THR A 673 -7.62 19.08 51.54
CA THR A 673 -7.37 19.25 52.98
C THR A 673 -8.65 19.58 53.74
N ALA A 674 -9.48 20.48 53.21
CA ALA A 674 -10.75 20.87 53.83
C ALA A 674 -11.76 19.70 53.85
N THR A 675 -11.92 19.02 52.72
CA THR A 675 -12.86 17.90 52.57
C THR A 675 -12.49 16.72 53.46
N LEU A 676 -11.20 16.34 53.53
CA LEU A 676 -10.74 15.30 54.47
C LEU A 676 -10.99 15.69 55.93
N SER A 677 -10.82 16.96 56.27
CA SER A 677 -11.12 17.47 57.62
C SER A 677 -12.60 17.38 57.95
N ASP A 678 -13.49 17.70 57.02
CA ASP A 678 -14.94 17.61 57.21
C ASP A 678 -15.41 16.15 57.29
N LEU A 679 -14.91 15.27 56.41
CA LEU A 679 -15.21 13.85 56.42
C LEU A 679 -14.74 13.15 57.70
N MET A 680 -13.61 13.58 58.26
CA MET A 680 -13.05 13.05 59.51
C MET A 680 -13.41 13.88 60.75
N SER A 681 -14.35 14.83 60.63
CA SER A 681 -14.75 15.69 61.74
C SER A 681 -15.21 14.88 62.95
N LEU A 682 -14.78 15.31 64.15
CA LEU A 682 -15.18 14.71 65.42
C LEU A 682 -16.69 14.92 65.71
N GLU A 683 -17.32 15.89 65.04
CA GLU A 683 -18.76 16.20 65.14
C GLU A 683 -19.62 15.37 64.16
N ALA A 684 -19.30 14.09 64.02
CA ALA A 684 -19.98 13.12 63.14
C ALA A 684 -19.67 13.22 61.64
N GLY A 685 -18.40 13.45 61.28
CA GLY A 685 -17.93 13.32 59.90
C GLY A 685 -18.22 11.92 59.34
N ALA A 686 -18.79 11.84 58.13
CA ALA A 686 -19.27 10.60 57.52
C ALA A 686 -18.14 9.58 57.28
N GLY A 687 -16.91 10.05 57.08
CA GLY A 687 -15.72 9.23 56.88
C GLY A 687 -15.38 8.36 58.07
N ASN A 688 -15.72 8.78 59.29
CA ASN A 688 -15.46 8.01 60.51
C ASN A 688 -16.12 6.63 60.51
N ALA A 689 -17.20 6.43 59.75
CA ALA A 689 -17.90 5.14 59.67
C ALA A 689 -17.05 4.01 59.04
N PHE A 690 -15.98 4.35 58.31
CA PHE A 690 -15.08 3.39 57.66
C PHE A 690 -13.84 3.06 58.48
N PHE A 691 -13.70 3.62 59.69
CA PHE A 691 -12.56 3.43 60.56
C PHE A 691 -12.97 2.87 61.94
N GLU A 692 -12.08 2.07 62.51
CA GLU A 692 -12.11 1.70 63.92
C GLU A 692 -11.03 2.47 64.69
N CYS A 693 -11.40 2.97 65.87
CA CYS A 693 -10.58 3.82 66.71
C CYS A 693 -10.11 3.07 67.94
N THR A 694 -8.81 3.09 68.22
CA THR A 694 -8.23 2.58 69.46
C THR A 694 -7.65 3.74 70.26
N PRO A 695 -8.33 4.22 71.33
CA PRO A 695 -7.82 5.32 72.13
C PRO A 695 -6.74 4.86 73.12
N GLN A 696 -5.77 5.73 73.38
CA GLN A 696 -4.72 5.59 74.38
C GLN A 696 -4.73 6.83 75.25
N VAL A 697 -5.21 6.71 76.49
CA VAL A 697 -5.34 7.83 77.42
C VAL A 697 -4.22 7.73 78.46
N ASN A 698 -3.41 8.79 78.61
CA ASN A 698 -2.26 8.80 79.51
C ASN A 698 -1.30 7.59 79.33
N GLY A 699 -1.14 7.10 78.10
CA GLY A 699 -0.24 5.98 77.76
C GLY A 699 -0.80 4.57 77.99
N VAL A 700 -2.09 4.43 78.30
CA VAL A 700 -2.75 3.11 78.45
C VAL A 700 -3.74 2.91 77.30
N ASN A 701 -3.58 1.82 76.53
CA ASN A 701 -4.46 1.50 75.41
C ASN A 701 -5.83 1.04 75.92
N GLY A 702 -6.90 1.63 75.40
CA GLY A 702 -8.28 1.19 75.53
C GLY A 702 -8.63 0.08 74.54
N SER A 703 -9.89 -0.36 74.56
CA SER A 703 -10.43 -1.29 73.56
C SER A 703 -10.80 -0.55 72.28
N THR A 704 -10.58 -1.18 71.13
CA THR A 704 -11.06 -0.73 69.82
C THR A 704 -12.57 -0.48 69.84
N THR A 705 -13.00 0.64 69.27
CA THR A 705 -14.38 1.12 69.22
C THR A 705 -14.66 1.81 67.88
N SER A 706 -15.91 2.18 67.60
CA SER A 706 -16.26 3.00 66.44
C SER A 706 -15.65 4.41 66.53
N CYS A 707 -15.18 4.95 65.40
CA CYS A 707 -14.79 6.35 65.27
C CYS A 707 -16.02 7.28 65.09
N PRO A 708 -15.91 8.60 65.32
CA PRO A 708 -14.78 9.27 65.97
C PRO A 708 -14.76 8.97 67.47
N TRP A 709 -13.57 9.01 68.07
CA TRP A 709 -13.40 8.95 69.52
C TRP A 709 -12.70 10.21 70.02
N SER A 710 -13.20 10.79 71.11
CA SER A 710 -12.62 11.96 71.76
C SER A 710 -12.83 11.91 73.28
N GLU A 711 -12.06 12.72 74.00
CA GLU A 711 -12.24 12.95 75.44
C GLU A 711 -12.21 14.45 75.74
N ASP A 712 -13.07 14.90 76.65
CA ASP A 712 -13.33 16.34 76.87
C ASP A 712 -12.11 17.11 77.45
N SER A 713 -11.09 16.42 77.98
CA SER A 713 -9.88 17.04 78.53
C SER A 713 -8.73 16.04 78.72
N GLY A 714 -7.48 16.51 78.75
CA GLY A 714 -6.30 15.68 79.03
C GLY A 714 -5.44 15.34 77.81
N THR A 715 -4.50 14.41 77.97
CA THR A 715 -3.59 13.97 76.88
C THR A 715 -3.96 12.56 76.42
N PHE A 716 -4.33 12.43 75.16
CA PHE A 716 -4.73 11.15 74.57
C PHE A 716 -4.26 11.02 73.12
N THR A 717 -4.05 9.77 72.71
CA THR A 717 -3.71 9.40 71.33
C THR A 717 -4.78 8.47 70.79
N VAL A 718 -5.28 8.67 69.57
CA VAL A 718 -6.26 7.78 68.93
C VAL A 718 -5.65 7.20 67.68
N TYR A 719 -5.62 5.86 67.60
CA TYR A 719 -5.18 5.14 66.41
C TYR A 719 -6.40 4.83 65.54
N TYR A 720 -6.40 5.32 64.31
CA TYR A 720 -7.38 5.03 63.28
C TYR A 720 -6.92 3.85 62.44
N GLU A 721 -7.76 2.82 62.35
CA GLU A 721 -7.54 1.67 61.48
C GLU A 721 -8.68 1.58 60.45
N LEU A 722 -8.33 1.56 59.16
CA LEU A 722 -9.30 1.48 58.07
C LEU A 722 -9.96 0.09 58.07
N SER A 723 -11.24 0.04 58.40
CA SER A 723 -11.98 -1.22 58.55
C SER A 723 -12.81 -1.58 57.31
N ASN A 724 -13.21 -0.60 56.51
CA ASN A 724 -13.88 -0.79 55.22
C ASN A 724 -13.21 0.07 54.12
N ALA A 725 -12.13 -0.46 53.55
CA ALA A 725 -11.36 0.23 52.52
C ALA A 725 -12.19 0.52 51.26
N THR A 726 -12.97 -0.45 50.76
CA THR A 726 -13.79 -0.27 49.55
C THR A 726 -14.78 0.89 49.72
N GLY A 727 -15.52 0.92 50.83
CA GLY A 727 -16.48 2.00 51.07
C GLY A 727 -15.84 3.37 51.29
N TRP A 728 -14.65 3.41 51.89
CA TRP A 728 -13.89 4.65 52.07
C TRP A 728 -13.44 5.25 50.74
N TRP A 729 -12.85 4.43 49.87
CA TRP A 729 -12.36 4.89 48.58
C TRP A 729 -13.51 5.32 47.66
N THR A 730 -14.63 4.59 47.66
CA THR A 730 -15.85 5.03 46.94
C THR A 730 -16.36 6.37 47.45
N MET A 731 -16.38 6.62 48.77
CA MET A 731 -16.79 7.91 49.32
C MET A 731 -15.85 9.04 48.89
N LEU A 732 -14.53 8.79 48.90
CA LEU A 732 -13.58 9.81 48.45
C LEU A 732 -13.73 10.11 46.97
N GLU A 733 -13.95 9.09 46.14
CA GLU A 733 -14.23 9.23 44.71
C GLU A 733 -15.52 10.02 44.46
N GLU A 734 -16.60 9.77 45.20
CA GLU A 734 -17.84 10.57 45.16
C GLU A 734 -17.62 12.04 45.58
N ASN A 735 -16.59 12.29 46.39
CA ASN A 735 -16.14 13.65 46.77
C ASN A 735 -14.95 14.13 45.90
N GLY A 736 -14.64 13.41 44.80
CA GLY A 736 -13.60 13.70 43.81
C GLY A 736 -12.17 13.77 44.33
N ILE A 737 -11.85 13.03 45.39
CA ILE A 737 -10.50 12.87 45.92
C ILE A 737 -9.97 11.51 45.50
N GLN A 738 -8.82 11.51 44.82
CA GLN A 738 -8.17 10.30 44.36
C GLN A 738 -7.43 9.59 45.49
N GLU A 739 -7.36 8.26 45.44
CA GLU A 739 -6.62 7.46 46.42
C GLU A 739 -5.14 7.90 46.51
N SER A 740 -4.50 8.20 45.39
CA SER A 740 -3.09 8.67 45.33
C SER A 740 -2.88 10.04 45.99
N TRP A 741 -3.93 10.85 46.12
CA TRP A 741 -3.89 12.17 46.77
C TRP A 741 -4.04 12.08 48.29
N VAL A 742 -4.22 10.88 48.85
CA VAL A 742 -4.41 10.65 50.29
C VAL A 742 -3.29 9.79 50.84
N LYS A 743 -2.74 10.21 51.98
CA LYS A 743 -1.83 9.40 52.81
C LYS A 743 -2.42 9.25 54.21
N PHE A 744 -2.16 8.13 54.86
CA PHE A 744 -2.49 7.97 56.28
C PHE A 744 -1.32 8.46 57.13
N GLY A 745 -1.58 9.43 58.00
CA GLY A 745 -0.52 10.10 58.75
C GLY A 745 -0.92 10.43 60.18
N THR A 746 -0.21 11.39 60.77
CA THR A 746 -0.40 11.81 62.16
C THR A 746 -0.73 13.29 62.22
N THR A 747 -1.80 13.64 62.94
CA THR A 747 -2.19 15.02 63.24
C THR A 747 -2.23 15.23 64.75
N GLU A 748 -1.85 16.42 65.20
CA GLU A 748 -1.93 16.84 66.59
C GLU A 748 -2.91 18.02 66.70
N ASP A 749 -3.82 17.98 67.66
CA ASP A 749 -4.71 19.10 68.01
C ASP A 749 -4.60 19.41 69.50
N ARG A 750 -4.36 20.68 69.81
CA ARG A 750 -4.08 21.16 71.16
C ARG A 750 -4.84 22.45 71.44
N GLU A 751 -5.74 22.38 72.42
CA GLU A 751 -6.40 23.54 72.98
C GLU A 751 -5.81 23.87 74.36
N THR A 752 -5.25 25.08 74.51
CA THR A 752 -4.71 25.56 75.78
C THR A 752 -5.53 26.74 76.31
N CYS A 753 -6.30 26.48 77.37
CA CYS A 753 -7.12 27.52 78.01
C CYS A 753 -6.26 28.45 78.89
N SER A 754 -6.54 29.75 78.84
CA SER A 754 -5.98 30.69 79.82
C SER A 754 -6.59 30.46 81.21
N PRO A 755 -5.92 30.88 82.31
CA PRO A 755 -6.45 30.73 83.67
C PRO A 755 -7.82 31.40 83.93
N TYR A 756 -8.24 32.31 83.04
CA TYR A 756 -9.56 32.92 83.07
C TYR A 756 -10.62 32.08 82.33
N GLN A 757 -10.26 31.51 81.17
CA GLN A 757 -11.12 30.62 80.38
C GLN A 757 -11.41 29.31 81.10
N ASP A 758 -10.41 28.77 81.81
CA ASP A 758 -10.52 27.56 82.62
C ASP A 758 -11.59 27.71 83.74
N LYS A 759 -11.76 28.94 84.27
CA LYS A 759 -12.79 29.25 85.28
C LYS A 759 -14.21 29.37 84.75
N ILE A 760 -14.38 29.54 83.44
CA ILE A 760 -15.69 29.65 82.78
C ILE A 760 -16.05 28.40 81.98
N GLY A 761 -15.29 27.30 82.14
CA GLY A 761 -15.61 25.98 81.58
C GLY A 761 -14.84 25.58 80.32
N CYS A 762 -13.78 26.28 79.95
CA CYS A 762 -12.86 25.84 78.89
C CYS A 762 -12.05 24.63 79.39
N LEU A 763 -11.93 23.58 78.59
CA LEU A 763 -11.17 22.38 78.91
C LEU A 763 -9.94 22.29 78.01
N SER A 764 -8.75 22.18 78.61
CA SER A 764 -7.51 22.01 77.84
C SER A 764 -7.28 20.54 77.49
N TYR A 765 -6.89 20.29 76.26
CA TYR A 765 -6.54 18.95 75.79
C TYR A 765 -5.34 18.99 74.85
N ASP A 766 -4.62 17.88 74.79
CA ASP A 766 -3.50 17.63 73.87
C ASP A 766 -3.74 16.26 73.22
N SER A 767 -4.21 16.28 71.98
CA SER A 767 -4.68 15.09 71.28
C SER A 767 -3.80 14.77 70.08
N THR A 768 -3.53 13.49 69.87
CA THR A 768 -2.76 13.00 68.73
C THR A 768 -3.56 11.93 67.99
N PHE A 769 -3.77 12.10 66.70
CA PHE A 769 -4.50 11.17 65.83
C PHE A 769 -3.51 10.51 64.88
N ILE A 770 -3.38 9.18 64.93
CA ILE A 770 -2.42 8.40 64.13
C ILE A 770 -3.21 7.50 63.18
N GLY A 771 -2.81 7.45 61.91
CA GLY A 771 -3.51 6.68 60.87
C GLY A 771 -4.73 7.40 60.30
N ILE A 772 -4.86 8.71 60.54
CA ILE A 772 -5.92 9.54 59.98
C ILE A 772 -5.58 9.90 58.52
N PRO A 773 -6.54 9.91 57.58
CA PRO A 773 -6.28 10.30 56.20
C PRO A 773 -5.93 11.80 56.11
N LEU A 774 -4.88 12.11 55.37
CA LEU A 774 -4.34 13.45 55.13
C LEU A 774 -4.03 13.62 53.63
N LYS A 775 -3.95 14.86 53.16
CA LYS A 775 -3.45 15.16 51.82
C LYS A 775 -2.04 14.59 51.64
N SER A 776 -1.79 13.93 50.51
CA SER A 776 -0.47 13.47 50.06
C SER A 776 0.48 14.66 49.87
N ASP A 777 1.79 14.40 49.97
CA ASP A 777 2.80 15.42 49.64
C ASP A 777 2.96 15.59 48.12
N ASN A 778 2.54 14.60 47.34
CA ASN A 778 2.57 14.59 45.88
C ASN A 778 1.11 14.52 45.39
N VAL A 779 0.52 15.68 45.13
CA VAL A 779 -0.78 15.78 44.44
C VAL A 779 -0.47 16.20 43.01
N ASP A 780 -0.52 15.24 42.08
CA ASP A 780 -0.39 15.56 40.66
C ASP A 780 -1.78 15.83 40.07
N VAL A 781 -1.90 16.99 39.45
CA VAL A 781 -3.11 17.45 38.77
C VAL A 781 -2.73 17.58 37.31
N THR A 782 -3.30 16.70 36.50
CA THR A 782 -3.11 16.65 35.04
C THR A 782 -3.58 17.95 34.41
N ASP A 783 -2.88 18.46 33.39
CA ASP A 783 -3.31 19.66 32.66
C ASP A 783 -4.19 19.23 31.47
N PRO A 784 -5.47 19.61 31.40
CA PRO A 784 -6.34 19.21 30.29
C PRO A 784 -5.88 19.80 28.95
N GLY A 785 -5.09 20.89 28.98
CA GLY A 785 -4.45 21.47 27.80
C GLY A 785 -3.39 20.58 27.16
N THR A 786 -2.85 19.60 27.89
CA THR A 786 -1.90 18.64 27.32
C THR A 786 -2.54 17.71 26.30
N ILE A 787 -3.84 17.39 26.45
CA ILE A 787 -4.60 16.57 25.50
C ILE A 787 -4.61 17.25 24.13
N ILE A 788 -5.03 18.51 24.10
CA ILE A 788 -5.09 19.30 22.86
C ILE A 788 -3.68 19.57 22.33
N THR A 789 -2.71 19.90 23.19
CA THR A 789 -1.32 20.16 22.77
C THR A 789 -0.68 18.95 22.11
N ASN A 790 -0.95 17.74 22.61
CA ASN A 790 -0.39 16.51 22.06
C ASN A 790 -1.10 16.06 20.78
N ALA A 791 -2.41 16.32 20.66
CA ALA A 791 -3.19 15.99 19.46
C ALA A 791 -3.00 17.01 18.33
N LEU A 792 -2.78 18.29 18.65
CA LEU A 792 -2.68 19.42 17.73
C LEU A 792 -1.83 19.17 16.47
N PRO A 793 -0.61 18.60 16.56
CA PRO A 793 0.22 18.33 15.39
C PRO A 793 -0.38 17.32 14.40
N GLN A 794 -1.41 16.58 14.80
CA GLN A 794 -2.01 15.48 14.06
C GLN A 794 -3.52 15.65 13.83
N LEU A 795 -4.13 16.78 14.24
CA LEU A 795 -5.56 17.02 14.01
C LEU A 795 -5.91 17.11 12.52
N ASP A 796 -4.96 17.57 11.69
CA ASP A 796 -5.08 17.56 10.23
C ASP A 796 -5.26 16.13 9.68
N ASN A 797 -4.68 15.11 10.33
CA ASN A 797 -4.88 13.71 9.93
C ASN A 797 -6.28 13.23 10.31
N LEU A 798 -6.81 13.64 11.46
CA LEU A 798 -8.19 13.31 11.86
C LEU A 798 -9.19 13.93 10.87
N GLN A 799 -8.98 15.19 10.48
CA GLN A 799 -9.75 15.85 9.44
C GLN A 799 -9.58 15.17 8.07
N SER A 800 -8.37 14.76 7.72
CA SER A 800 -8.09 14.02 6.48
C SER A 800 -8.80 12.65 6.46
N ASN A 801 -8.88 11.96 7.60
CA ASN A 801 -9.62 10.71 7.74
C ASN A 801 -11.14 10.91 7.55
N ILE A 802 -11.71 12.00 8.09
CA ILE A 802 -13.10 12.39 7.86
C ILE A 802 -13.35 12.66 6.37
N LEU A 803 -12.51 13.49 5.74
CA LEU A 803 -12.65 13.83 4.33
C LEU A 803 -12.48 12.62 3.42
N ALA A 804 -11.55 11.72 3.74
CA ALA A 804 -11.34 10.49 2.99
C ALA A 804 -12.56 9.56 3.07
N ALA A 805 -13.18 9.44 4.26
CA ALA A 805 -14.42 8.67 4.43
C ALA A 805 -15.59 9.31 3.65
N GLN A 806 -15.75 10.63 3.73
CA GLN A 806 -16.78 11.36 2.99
C GLN A 806 -16.62 11.23 1.47
N LEU A 807 -15.40 11.36 0.95
CA LEU A 807 -15.12 11.22 -0.48
C LEU A 807 -15.48 9.81 -0.97
N GLN A 808 -15.16 8.77 -0.20
CA GLN A 808 -15.52 7.39 -0.52
C GLN A 808 -17.03 7.16 -0.50
N THR A 809 -17.76 7.79 0.42
CA THR A 809 -19.23 7.73 0.47
C THR A 809 -19.86 8.43 -0.74
N ILE A 810 -19.35 9.61 -1.13
CA ILE A 810 -19.87 10.38 -2.29
C ILE A 810 -19.72 9.60 -3.60
N VAL A 811 -18.60 8.93 -3.80
CA VAL A 811 -18.32 8.18 -5.04
C VAL A 811 -18.83 6.73 -5.00
N GLY A 812 -19.57 6.34 -3.95
CA GLY A 812 -20.10 4.98 -3.78
C GLY A 812 -19.03 3.90 -3.57
N ALA A 813 -17.81 4.29 -3.18
CA ALA A 813 -16.65 3.41 -3.01
C ALA A 813 -16.44 2.95 -1.55
N TRP A 814 -17.32 3.29 -0.61
CA TRP A 814 -17.28 2.80 0.77
C TRP A 814 -17.99 1.43 0.87
N PRO A 815 -17.27 0.31 1.10
CA PRO A 815 -17.88 -1.02 1.13
C PRO A 815 -18.31 -1.47 2.54
N GLY A 816 -18.09 -0.64 3.57
CA GLY A 816 -18.46 -0.90 4.97
C GLY A 816 -19.75 -0.18 5.37
N TYR A 817 -20.10 -0.22 6.66
CA TYR A 817 -21.25 0.52 7.18
C TYR A 817 -20.83 1.95 7.56
N SER A 818 -21.61 2.95 7.15
CA SER A 818 -21.33 4.36 7.41
C SER A 818 -21.44 4.72 8.89
N ASP A 819 -22.33 4.04 9.63
CA ASP A 819 -22.51 4.23 11.07
C ASP A 819 -21.28 3.83 11.87
N GLU A 820 -20.46 2.89 11.37
CA GLU A 820 -19.21 2.47 12.01
C GLU A 820 -18.12 3.54 11.90
N ILE A 821 -18.14 4.33 10.82
CA ILE A 821 -17.28 5.50 10.67
C ILE A 821 -17.66 6.55 11.70
N VAL A 822 -18.96 6.90 11.72
CA VAL A 822 -19.53 7.91 12.62
C VAL A 822 -19.23 7.56 14.06
N GLN A 823 -19.53 6.33 14.49
CA GLN A 823 -19.26 5.84 15.83
C GLN A 823 -17.78 5.97 16.21
N SER A 824 -16.86 5.55 15.33
CA SER A 824 -15.43 5.58 15.65
C SER A 824 -14.89 7.02 15.79
N ILE A 825 -15.27 7.90 14.86
CA ILE A 825 -14.78 9.29 14.83
C ILE A 825 -15.38 10.11 15.98
N SER A 826 -16.64 9.84 16.35
CA SER A 826 -17.34 10.56 17.41
C SER A 826 -16.54 10.60 18.70
N LEU A 827 -15.97 9.45 19.08
CA LEU A 827 -15.19 9.27 20.29
C LEU A 827 -14.03 10.28 20.38
N SER A 828 -13.33 10.49 19.27
CA SER A 828 -12.15 11.36 19.26
C SER A 828 -12.51 12.83 19.31
N VAL A 829 -13.56 13.22 18.58
CA VAL A 829 -14.02 14.62 18.55
C VAL A 829 -14.65 15.00 19.89
N GLU A 830 -15.47 14.12 20.48
CA GLU A 830 -16.09 14.33 21.79
C GLU A 830 -15.03 14.50 22.91
N LEU A 831 -13.95 13.70 22.88
CA LEU A 831 -12.82 13.83 23.82
C LEU A 831 -12.12 15.19 23.70
N LEU A 832 -11.87 15.64 22.47
CA LEU A 832 -11.26 16.95 22.21
C LEU A 832 -12.15 18.10 22.70
N MET A 833 -13.46 18.02 22.46
CA MET A 833 -14.42 19.01 22.95
C MET A 833 -14.47 19.07 24.47
N GLN A 834 -14.50 17.91 25.13
CA GLN A 834 -14.51 17.83 26.60
C GLN A 834 -13.20 18.38 27.18
N ALA A 835 -12.05 18.14 26.55
CA ALA A 835 -10.77 18.66 27.01
C ALA A 835 -10.72 20.19 26.97
N VAL A 836 -11.17 20.81 25.87
CA VAL A 836 -11.30 22.26 25.75
C VAL A 836 -12.28 22.83 26.78
N SER A 837 -13.41 22.17 27.01
CA SER A 837 -14.36 22.59 28.04
C SER A 837 -13.75 22.53 29.45
N SER A 838 -13.01 21.47 29.77
CA SER A 838 -12.29 21.34 31.04
C SER A 838 -11.25 22.46 31.22
N MET A 839 -10.53 22.84 30.16
CA MET A 839 -9.62 23.99 30.19
C MET A 839 -10.34 25.31 30.54
N GLN A 840 -11.54 25.53 30.01
CA GLN A 840 -12.34 26.72 30.33
C GLN A 840 -12.78 26.72 31.80
N THR A 841 -13.21 25.58 32.33
CA THR A 841 -13.60 25.47 33.75
C THR A 841 -12.40 25.65 34.68
N VAL A 842 -11.24 25.07 34.34
CA VAL A 842 -9.97 25.29 35.05
C VAL A 842 -9.63 26.78 35.09
N MET A 843 -9.82 27.49 33.98
CA MET A 843 -9.58 28.93 33.94
C MET A 843 -10.55 29.72 34.83
N GLU A 844 -11.83 29.36 34.83
CA GLU A 844 -12.84 30.02 35.66
C GLU A 844 -12.50 29.86 37.15
N ILE A 845 -12.29 28.63 37.61
CA ILE A 845 -11.93 28.31 38.99
C ILE A 845 -10.58 28.93 39.36
N GLY A 846 -9.58 28.82 38.48
CA GLY A 846 -8.26 29.39 38.69
C GLY A 846 -8.28 30.91 38.85
N LYS A 847 -9.12 31.61 38.08
CA LYS A 847 -9.34 33.07 38.22
C LYS A 847 -10.07 33.41 39.51
N GLU A 848 -11.09 32.64 39.89
CA GLU A 848 -11.77 32.83 41.17
C GLU A 848 -10.82 32.63 42.34
N GLN A 849 -10.01 31.56 42.32
CA GLN A 849 -9.00 31.29 43.33
C GLN A 849 -7.94 32.38 43.37
N GLN A 850 -7.46 32.84 42.21
CA GLN A 850 -6.55 33.97 42.11
C GLN A 850 -7.15 35.24 42.75
N ASP A 851 -8.44 35.52 42.51
CA ASP A 851 -9.13 36.66 43.10
C ASP A 851 -9.38 36.49 44.61
N LEU A 852 -9.62 35.27 45.08
CA LEU A 852 -9.71 34.92 46.49
C LEU A 852 -8.35 35.10 47.18
N ASP A 853 -7.24 34.67 46.60
CA ASP A 853 -5.92 34.84 47.18
C ASP A 853 -5.47 36.31 47.16
N LYS A 854 -5.87 37.10 46.15
CA LYS A 854 -5.75 38.57 46.19
C LYS A 854 -6.61 39.19 47.31
N LYS A 855 -7.78 38.61 47.62
CA LYS A 855 -8.72 39.09 48.65
C LYS A 855 -8.39 38.57 50.06
N LYS A 856 -7.71 37.43 50.24
CA LYS A 856 -7.24 36.83 51.52
C LYS A 856 -6.30 37.74 52.35
N LEU A 857 -6.02 38.96 51.87
CA LEU A 857 -5.61 40.09 52.71
C LEU A 857 -6.74 40.59 53.65
N VAL A 858 -7.98 40.08 53.54
CA VAL A 858 -9.15 40.34 54.40
C VAL A 858 -9.94 39.03 54.55
N ASP A 859 -10.26 38.67 55.80
CA ASP A 859 -10.70 37.35 56.32
C ASP A 859 -11.94 36.67 55.67
N GLU A 860 -12.00 35.35 55.91
CA GLU A 860 -13.06 34.32 55.66
C GLU A 860 -12.99 33.53 54.33
N ILE A 861 -12.52 32.27 54.43
CA ILE A 861 -12.66 31.23 53.39
C ILE A 861 -14.12 30.78 53.40
N LEU A 862 -14.91 31.26 52.45
CA LEU A 862 -16.21 30.67 52.12
C LEU A 862 -15.98 29.23 51.64
N MET A 863 -16.71 28.26 52.21
CA MET A 863 -16.79 26.88 51.70
C MET A 863 -17.28 26.91 50.25
N ALA A 864 -16.34 26.81 49.30
CA ALA A 864 -16.63 26.61 47.90
C ALA A 864 -17.00 25.14 47.69
N VAL A 865 -18.12 24.90 47.01
CA VAL A 865 -18.51 23.57 46.51
C VAL A 865 -17.33 23.03 45.68
N PHE A 866 -16.85 21.83 46.00
CA PHE A 866 -15.81 21.17 45.22
C PHE A 866 -16.37 20.85 43.84
N LEU A 867 -15.83 21.49 42.79
CA LEU A 867 -16.20 21.21 41.41
C LEU A 867 -15.10 20.35 40.82
N VAL A 868 -15.38 19.07 40.66
CA VAL A 868 -14.50 18.12 39.97
C VAL A 868 -14.58 18.44 38.49
N VAL A 869 -13.48 18.93 37.93
CA VAL A 869 -13.33 19.07 36.49
C VAL A 869 -12.88 17.71 35.94
N PRO A 870 -13.58 17.13 34.95
CA PRO A 870 -13.16 15.90 34.27
C PRO A 870 -11.73 16.01 33.72
N PHE A 871 -10.97 14.90 33.75
CA PHE A 871 -9.55 14.71 33.33
C PHE A 871 -8.40 14.99 34.33
N LEU A 872 -8.67 15.37 35.59
CA LEU A 872 -7.63 16.03 36.41
C LEU A 872 -6.94 15.18 37.48
N GLY A 873 -6.70 13.88 37.24
CA GLY A 873 -5.61 13.15 37.94
C GLY A 873 -5.31 11.76 37.40
N GLU A 874 -4.61 10.94 38.19
CA GLU A 874 -3.88 9.73 37.75
C GLU A 874 -4.73 8.46 37.58
N ILE A 875 -6.00 8.44 38.03
CA ILE A 875 -6.83 7.21 38.05
C ILE A 875 -7.95 7.24 36.99
N ASP A 876 -7.73 7.88 35.84
CA ASP A 876 -8.68 7.77 34.73
C ASP A 876 -7.98 7.07 33.56
N ILE A 877 -8.67 6.12 32.94
CA ILE A 877 -8.25 5.31 31.77
C ILE A 877 -7.64 6.18 30.64
N ILE A 878 -7.96 7.47 30.68
CA ILE A 878 -7.51 8.54 29.79
C ILE A 878 -6.05 8.97 30.07
N GLY A 879 -5.57 8.98 31.31
CA GLY A 879 -4.18 9.36 31.64
C GLY A 879 -3.15 8.38 31.07
N ASP A 880 -3.45 7.08 31.15
CA ASP A 880 -2.65 6.02 30.53
C ASP A 880 -2.75 6.06 28.99
N ALA A 881 -3.91 6.46 28.45
CA ALA A 881 -4.09 6.68 27.03
C ALA A 881 -3.08 7.69 26.45
N PHE A 882 -2.83 8.77 27.18
CA PHE A 882 -1.96 9.85 26.72
C PHE A 882 -0.48 9.67 27.07
N ALA A 883 -0.17 8.84 28.07
CA ALA A 883 1.20 8.36 28.28
C ALA A 883 1.70 7.52 27.08
N GLY A 884 0.79 6.89 26.33
CA GLY A 884 1.03 6.24 25.04
C GLY A 884 1.46 7.22 23.93
N LEU A 885 0.75 8.34 23.77
CA LEU A 885 1.04 9.38 22.77
C LEU A 885 2.48 9.92 22.87
N ALA A 886 3.01 10.11 24.08
CA ALA A 886 4.39 10.59 24.30
C ALA A 886 5.46 9.56 23.87
N ARG A 887 5.14 8.25 23.85
CA ARG A 887 6.04 7.21 23.34
C ARG A 887 6.14 7.24 21.82
N LEU A 888 5.05 7.60 21.14
CA LEU A 888 5.02 7.64 19.68
C LEU A 888 5.78 8.83 19.09
N MET A 889 5.89 9.97 19.81
CA MET A 889 6.71 11.12 19.37
C MET A 889 8.21 10.79 19.22
N THR A 890 8.68 9.62 19.68
CA THR A 890 10.04 9.11 19.43
C THR A 890 10.14 8.11 18.28
N LEU A 891 9.01 7.77 17.64
CA LEU A 891 8.85 6.71 16.64
C LEU A 891 8.23 7.18 15.31
N ILE A 892 7.98 8.49 15.14
CA ILE A 892 7.42 9.05 13.90
C ILE A 892 8.52 9.05 12.82
N GLY A 893 8.55 7.93 12.09
CA GLY A 893 9.44 7.63 10.97
C GLY A 893 9.04 6.36 10.21
N ASP A 894 8.21 5.48 10.79
CA ASP A 894 7.80 4.22 10.16
C ASP A 894 6.29 4.16 9.89
N VAL A 895 5.91 3.98 8.62
CA VAL A 895 4.51 3.78 8.15
C VAL A 895 3.97 2.38 8.53
N SER A 896 4.70 1.57 9.29
CA SER A 896 4.38 0.17 9.60
C SER A 896 3.61 -0.07 10.90
N VAL A 897 3.25 0.98 11.66
CA VAL A 897 2.69 0.82 13.02
C VAL A 897 1.16 0.83 13.09
N ALA A 898 0.45 1.44 12.11
CA ALA A 898 -1.00 1.67 12.21
C ALA A 898 -1.85 0.38 12.21
N GLY A 899 -1.44 -0.65 11.45
CA GLY A 899 -2.17 -1.92 11.44
C GLY A 899 -2.05 -2.70 12.75
N TYR A 900 -0.94 -2.55 13.50
CA TYR A 900 -0.74 -3.28 14.75
C TYR A 900 -1.54 -2.70 15.92
N THR A 901 -1.91 -1.41 15.89
CA THR A 901 -2.62 -0.75 16.99
C THR A 901 -4.09 -1.13 17.03
N VAL A 902 -4.81 -1.20 15.90
CA VAL A 902 -6.26 -1.50 15.92
C VAL A 902 -6.55 -2.94 16.35
N TYR A 903 -5.70 -3.89 15.96
CA TYR A 903 -5.86 -5.30 16.35
C TYR A 903 -5.51 -5.57 17.82
N SER A 904 -4.76 -4.69 18.51
CA SER A 904 -4.50 -4.84 19.95
C SER A 904 -5.71 -4.53 20.83
N ILE A 905 -6.74 -3.85 20.31
CA ILE A 905 -7.99 -3.58 21.05
C ILE A 905 -8.70 -4.88 21.44
N ALA A 906 -8.59 -5.92 20.60
CA ALA A 906 -9.18 -7.21 20.89
C ALA A 906 -8.53 -7.90 22.10
N ASP A 907 -7.24 -7.64 22.33
CA ASP A 907 -6.46 -8.20 23.43
C ASP A 907 -6.55 -7.35 24.72
N ASN A 908 -6.78 -6.03 24.59
CA ASN A 908 -6.89 -5.07 25.69
C ASN A 908 -8.18 -4.21 25.60
N PRO A 909 -9.36 -4.74 25.94
CA PRO A 909 -10.63 -4.00 25.82
C PRO A 909 -10.71 -2.75 26.72
N ASP A 910 -9.98 -2.73 27.83
CA ASP A 910 -9.91 -1.58 28.75
C ASP A 910 -9.07 -0.41 28.14
N GLU A 911 -8.31 -0.66 27.07
CA GLU A 911 -7.51 0.33 26.34
C GLU A 911 -8.19 0.79 25.03
N ALA A 912 -9.45 0.41 24.80
CA ALA A 912 -10.15 0.71 23.54
C ALA A 912 -10.22 2.23 23.25
N LEU A 913 -10.48 3.04 24.28
CA LEU A 913 -10.57 4.49 24.16
C LEU A 913 -9.24 5.12 23.68
N PRO A 914 -8.08 4.87 24.33
CA PRO A 914 -6.78 5.29 23.83
C PRO A 914 -6.50 4.89 22.39
N ILE A 915 -6.71 3.61 22.08
CA ILE A 915 -6.23 3.03 20.84
C ILE A 915 -7.04 3.58 19.66
N ILE A 916 -8.36 3.78 19.83
CA ILE A 916 -9.20 4.43 18.83
C ILE A 916 -8.72 5.86 18.60
N PHE A 917 -8.48 6.61 19.68
CA PHE A 917 -8.02 8.00 19.60
C PHE A 917 -6.66 8.12 18.88
N GLU A 918 -5.68 7.30 19.27
CA GLU A 918 -4.36 7.24 18.65
C GLU A 918 -4.44 6.85 17.17
N THR A 919 -5.21 5.82 16.86
CA THR A 919 -5.36 5.31 15.48
C THR A 919 -5.93 6.38 14.55
N LEU A 920 -6.89 7.17 15.01
CA LEU A 920 -7.53 8.20 14.18
C LEU A 920 -6.65 9.44 13.98
N LEU A 921 -5.65 9.67 14.85
CA LEU A 921 -4.65 10.72 14.70
C LEU A 921 -3.47 10.31 13.81
N LEU A 922 -3.25 9.02 13.57
CA LEU A 922 -2.20 8.56 12.67
C LEU A 922 -2.51 8.96 11.21
N ALA A 923 -1.46 9.23 10.43
CA ALA A 923 -1.58 9.46 9.00
C ALA A 923 -2.03 8.17 8.26
N GLY A 924 -2.58 8.34 7.05
CA GLY A 924 -3.02 7.25 6.18
C GLY A 924 -4.49 6.87 6.31
N ARG A 925 -5.06 6.40 5.20
CA ARG A 925 -6.48 6.01 5.07
C ARG A 925 -6.79 4.78 5.93
N ARG A 926 -7.92 4.82 6.65
CA ARG A 926 -8.46 3.69 7.39
C ARG A 926 -9.39 2.83 6.53
N THR A 927 -9.32 1.52 6.74
CA THR A 927 -10.10 0.49 6.07
C THR A 927 -11.45 0.26 6.77
N PRO A 928 -12.44 -0.31 6.07
CA PRO A 928 -13.72 -0.71 6.68
C PRO A 928 -13.54 -1.61 7.90
N ASP A 929 -12.60 -2.57 7.86
CA ASP A 929 -12.34 -3.50 8.97
C ASP A 929 -11.78 -2.78 10.21
N GLU A 930 -10.93 -1.77 10.00
CA GLU A 930 -10.42 -0.93 11.10
C GLU A 930 -11.56 -0.13 11.75
N PHE A 931 -12.42 0.52 10.97
CA PHE A 931 -13.60 1.22 11.50
C PHE A 931 -14.60 0.28 12.16
N GLY A 932 -14.86 -0.89 11.58
CA GLY A 932 -15.73 -1.90 12.20
C GLY A 932 -15.17 -2.39 13.53
N THR A 933 -13.86 -2.58 13.64
CA THR A 933 -13.18 -2.96 14.88
C THR A 933 -13.26 -1.86 15.94
N MET A 934 -13.01 -0.61 15.56
CA MET A 934 -13.11 0.55 16.45
C MET A 934 -14.56 0.77 16.92
N ALA A 935 -15.54 0.71 16.02
CA ALA A 935 -16.96 0.83 16.36
C ALA A 935 -17.44 -0.31 17.27
N ALA A 936 -17.05 -1.55 16.99
CA ALA A 936 -17.36 -2.69 17.84
C ALA A 936 -16.76 -2.57 19.24
N SER A 937 -15.60 -1.91 19.36
CA SER A 937 -14.92 -1.68 20.63
C SER A 937 -15.54 -0.51 21.41
N ARG A 938 -15.89 0.58 20.73
CA ARG A 938 -16.69 1.67 21.30
C ARG A 938 -17.99 1.16 21.90
N ARG A 939 -18.70 0.25 21.20
CA ARG A 939 -19.96 -0.34 21.69
C ARG A 939 -19.82 -1.14 23.00
N LYS A 940 -18.59 -1.44 23.44
CA LYS A 940 -18.31 -2.13 24.72
C LYS A 940 -17.98 -1.17 25.86
N ILE A 941 -17.79 0.12 25.59
CA ILE A 941 -17.58 1.14 26.63
C ILE A 941 -18.87 1.28 27.45
N THR A 942 -18.75 1.23 28.77
CA THR A 942 -19.91 1.26 29.66
C THR A 942 -20.45 2.68 29.84
N ASP A 943 -21.76 2.81 30.14
CA ASP A 943 -22.37 4.11 30.46
C ASP A 943 -21.66 4.79 31.65
N GLU A 944 -21.20 4.02 32.63
CA GLU A 944 -20.42 4.52 33.77
C GLU A 944 -19.10 5.16 33.32
N THR A 945 -18.40 4.52 32.38
CA THR A 945 -17.20 5.08 31.76
C THR A 945 -17.55 6.33 30.95
N ILE A 946 -18.64 6.33 30.17
CA ILE A 946 -19.05 7.50 29.38
C ILE A 946 -19.36 8.70 30.28
N SER A 947 -20.07 8.49 31.39
CA SER A 947 -20.37 9.55 32.36
C SER A 947 -19.10 10.04 33.07
N SER A 948 -18.08 9.21 33.28
CA SER A 948 -16.82 9.62 33.90
C SER A 948 -15.96 10.52 33.00
N LEU A 949 -16.10 10.41 31.68
CA LEU A 949 -15.37 11.25 30.70
C LEU A 949 -15.76 12.73 30.75
N GLY A 950 -16.92 13.05 31.33
CA GLY A 950 -17.39 14.41 31.57
C GLY A 950 -18.70 14.75 30.88
N SER A 951 -19.35 15.83 31.34
CA SER A 951 -20.73 16.18 30.93
C SER A 951 -20.86 16.63 29.48
N VAL A 952 -19.83 17.25 28.89
CA VAL A 952 -19.81 17.61 27.46
C VAL A 952 -19.68 16.35 26.62
N PHE A 953 -18.77 15.44 26.98
CA PHE A 953 -18.62 14.14 26.31
C PHE A 953 -19.93 13.35 26.38
N GLU A 954 -20.47 13.16 27.59
CA GLU A 954 -21.71 12.41 27.82
C GLU A 954 -22.88 12.99 27.03
N HIS A 955 -23.03 14.32 27.01
CA HIS A 955 -24.08 14.99 26.26
C HIS A 955 -23.94 14.75 24.75
N GLN A 956 -22.77 15.00 24.18
CA GLN A 956 -22.53 14.83 22.74
C GLN A 956 -22.66 13.37 22.33
N ASN A 957 -22.06 12.45 23.09
CA ASN A 957 -22.19 11.02 22.86
C ASN A 957 -23.66 10.59 22.89
N THR A 958 -24.49 11.12 23.81
CA THR A 958 -25.92 10.81 23.86
C THR A 958 -26.65 11.30 22.61
N VAL A 959 -26.37 12.53 22.16
CA VAL A 959 -26.96 13.11 20.94
C VAL A 959 -26.62 12.25 19.72
N ILE A 960 -25.32 11.97 19.52
CA ILE A 960 -24.81 11.17 18.40
C ILE A 960 -25.35 9.74 18.45
N HIS A 961 -25.36 9.12 19.63
CA HIS A 961 -25.88 7.76 19.79
C HIS A 961 -27.37 7.66 19.45
N ASN A 962 -28.18 8.65 19.87
CA ASN A 962 -29.59 8.69 19.50
C ASN A 962 -29.77 8.86 17.99
N MET A 963 -29.00 9.73 17.35
CA MET A 963 -29.03 9.92 15.89
C MET A 963 -28.67 8.63 15.14
N VAL A 964 -27.59 7.96 15.54
CA VAL A 964 -27.18 6.66 14.96
C VAL A 964 -28.24 5.58 15.21
N GLN A 965 -28.85 5.51 16.41
CA GLN A 965 -29.90 4.54 16.69
C GLN A 965 -31.17 4.76 15.88
N ASP A 966 -31.54 6.02 15.65
CA ASP A 966 -32.71 6.38 14.85
C ASP A 966 -32.51 6.00 13.38
N CYS A 967 -31.27 6.02 12.88
CA CYS A 967 -30.88 5.54 11.55
C CYS A 967 -30.85 4.00 11.40
N VAL A 968 -30.76 3.22 12.48
CA VAL A 968 -30.75 1.73 12.38
C VAL A 968 -32.17 1.14 12.35
N ARG A 969 -33.22 1.98 12.44
CA ARG A 969 -34.64 1.55 12.47
C ARG A 969 -35.46 1.94 11.24
N GLY A 970 -34.83 2.44 10.17
CA GLY A 970 -35.44 2.80 8.88
C GLY A 970 -35.82 1.61 8.00
#